data_AF-A0A812KM64-F1
#
_entry.id   AF-A0A812KM64-F1
#
_cell.length_a   1.000
_cell.length_b   1.000
_cell.length_c   1.000
_cell.angle_alpha   90.00
_cell.angle_beta   90.00
_cell.angle_gamma   90.00
#
_symmetry.space_group_name_H-M   'P 1'
#
loop_
_entity.id
_entity.type
_entity.pdbx_description
1 polymer ?
#
loop_
_entity_poly.entity_id
_entity_poly.type
_entity_poly.pdbx_seq_one_letter_code
_entity_poly.pdbx_strand_id
1 'polypeptide(L)'
;MVEERRTVCWRDVLKLMYTPGLPEGKKLILRPRLFEIVAGPEQLSATHPEVKKADVLDAVSWSSDCEGQCVHYKLDGYVVRVPATQEAFQIQVEAVQEAVDGLVPSCSTDLVKHCIAQLRPLSMGALKSCLQKIIRFHAVAVDFGEPIPLPVAAATAIALLFANRGGFSPELQLFTRGATAAFKRLAVILLEDAWVKGEATPSCLAALLALGLVTQRIADYEPPRSSVVAAMRLAARAATSNCLIAWRKDKASKPLDQINVSRQQASLFQHSAKLLRLLRSFSGDMAMFDQVAAASRAGKLPLRHAARRPEVMPLCHLVDQHTYRGIAHVLGAGAESTFAMRFQSLFNNCTGFNPRLADPEGFESRPEVQRARFAQQCCLNAAQKKPKTLLPLVSDGAWVNMELDPGVLSAAVGPVPTKVQSKRGNRDLLVLLGVRCPEDEVVMQKPARATRDLFGDLTDQERATAVANVRGQQLRVQSLLLPGLREAKFDGSWKVDGTKWADLVKQGIRIKVPQVAAPSWCDTLNAQNAQNAALALLRNDAALEEALGVSGAGLIPRAEEVVLALVSSLPHAVSLRAVSLLRQQYVSVSMPTPSLHGGLADQLAAYDGDWLVYRLLVLISRTAPAALRPAMPPNFTVTNPVILRVVEGWMMAGVERAMCSHTVLASTSQSPAQWEQHPSWTTMSRASESLLEHQREAVDRMHQRDREMKCGGHFLIMDTGLGKTVTSLVYAYRWLCRTGGKAVRRILWVTPAGTVENLVKQLCQTWHCPTHVVPRISSAKKPKAGEGFELVLKDFMVNVIHADHLRTAIDKGLAEQATSSFIIFDEVDEMYAPTLRTSAARRLCQLCPKFVAQTATPMRKNESQLLAWLADTCSFPVDTRNWLVAASGMVSMQLELGIAAVEEEILVPMVDEVRALCRKLLASKTTVRWLEMARVVQEYTDQAMAEAALRAAKQDRKVHEDGGVLLVADSLQHAAKLRELCSPLLPTGDFASLEASDAKRFAIVIVTKDKDRGYNSARRLGVMVTGAYAGNAASRHQMRGRLRRLGQKRKEVRFVTVCM
;
A
#
# COMPACT_ATOMS: atom_id res chain seq x y z
N MET A 1 6.83 -20.26 -2.10
CA MET A 1 8.15 -20.82 -1.77
C MET A 1 8.92 -19.75 -1.04
N VAL A 2 9.38 -20.01 0.18
CA VAL A 2 10.31 -19.16 0.93
C VAL A 2 11.45 -20.10 1.29
N GLU A 3 12.59 -19.97 0.61
CA GLU A 3 13.71 -20.92 0.70
C GLU A 3 14.79 -20.53 1.74
N GLU A 4 14.74 -19.34 2.34
CA GLU A 4 15.69 -18.97 3.40
C GLU A 4 15.09 -19.15 4.81
N ARG A 5 15.65 -20.08 5.58
CA ARG A 5 15.50 -20.12 7.04
C ARG A 5 16.15 -18.86 7.61
N ARG A 6 15.46 -18.16 8.51
CA ARG A 6 16.00 -16.99 9.22
C ARG A 6 16.57 -17.43 10.57
N THR A 7 17.86 -17.26 10.79
CA THR A 7 18.44 -17.53 12.11
C THR A 7 17.94 -16.51 13.13
N VAL A 8 17.42 -16.96 14.27
CA VAL A 8 16.93 -16.12 15.38
C VAL A 8 17.56 -16.60 16.68
N CYS A 9 18.11 -15.69 17.46
CA CYS A 9 18.70 -16.00 18.75
C CYS A 9 17.60 -16.35 19.78
N TRP A 10 17.84 -17.33 20.65
CA TRP A 10 16.91 -17.69 21.74
C TRP A 10 16.50 -16.49 22.62
N ARG A 11 17.40 -15.53 22.82
CA ARG A 11 17.12 -14.31 23.59
C ARG A 11 16.11 -13.37 22.90
N ASP A 12 16.12 -13.31 21.56
CA ASP A 12 15.16 -12.50 20.79
C ASP A 12 13.75 -13.09 20.87
N VAL A 13 13.67 -14.43 20.92
CA VAL A 13 12.42 -15.15 21.17
C VAL A 13 11.86 -14.80 22.54
N LEU A 14 12.70 -14.80 23.58
CA LEU A 14 12.30 -14.47 24.95
C LEU A 14 11.84 -13.00 25.10
N LYS A 15 12.49 -12.05 24.43
CA LYS A 15 12.06 -10.63 24.44
C LYS A 15 10.68 -10.42 23.81
N LEU A 16 10.32 -11.22 22.80
CA LEU A 16 8.98 -11.19 22.21
C LEU A 16 7.90 -11.80 23.15
N MET A 17 8.31 -12.65 24.09
CA MET A 17 7.42 -13.26 25.09
C MET A 17 7.21 -12.37 26.32
N TYR A 18 8.15 -11.45 26.60
CA TYR A 18 8.13 -10.58 27.79
C TYR A 18 7.95 -9.11 27.41
N THR A 19 6.71 -8.61 27.44
CA THR A 19 6.44 -7.16 27.33
C THR A 19 6.25 -6.58 28.73
N PRO A 20 7.11 -5.66 29.20
CA PRO A 20 6.93 -5.01 30.50
C PRO A 20 5.56 -4.32 30.58
N GLY A 21 4.77 -4.62 31.61
CA GLY A 21 3.45 -4.01 31.86
C GLY A 21 2.24 -4.81 31.40
N LEU A 22 2.40 -6.03 30.86
CA LEU A 22 1.29 -6.96 30.60
C LEU A 22 1.40 -8.17 31.55
N PRO A 23 0.43 -8.39 32.46
CA PRO A 23 0.48 -9.47 33.46
C PRO A 23 0.39 -10.89 32.86
N GLU A 24 0.01 -11.01 31.59
CA GLU A 24 0.07 -12.24 30.82
C GLU A 24 0.90 -12.00 29.55
N GLY A 25 2.14 -12.50 29.54
CA GLY A 25 3.02 -12.41 28.36
C GLY A 25 2.34 -13.00 27.11
N LYS A 26 2.63 -12.44 25.93
CA LYS A 26 2.07 -12.95 24.67
C LYS A 26 2.62 -14.35 24.38
N LYS A 27 1.74 -15.32 24.09
CA LYS A 27 2.13 -16.63 23.56
C LYS A 27 2.67 -16.46 22.13
N LEU A 28 3.99 -16.56 21.97
CA LEU A 28 4.64 -16.52 20.67
C LEU A 28 4.68 -17.93 20.07
N ILE A 29 3.92 -18.16 18.99
CA ILE A 29 4.00 -19.41 18.23
C ILE A 29 5.08 -19.25 17.16
N LEU A 30 6.31 -19.64 17.48
CA LEU A 30 7.35 -19.78 16.46
C LEU A 30 7.08 -21.02 15.63
N ARG A 31 7.12 -20.87 14.30
CA ARG A 31 7.12 -22.01 13.39
C ARG A 31 8.59 -22.43 13.18
N PRO A 32 9.05 -23.60 13.65
CA PRO A 32 10.44 -24.05 13.50
C PRO A 32 10.90 -24.16 12.04
N ARG A 33 9.95 -24.22 11.10
CA ARG A 33 10.17 -24.19 9.65
C ARG A 33 10.82 -22.91 9.12
N LEU A 34 10.61 -21.78 9.79
CA LEU A 34 11.04 -20.46 9.32
C LEU A 34 12.28 -19.95 10.04
N PHE A 35 12.58 -20.49 11.23
CA PHE A 35 13.61 -19.97 12.09
C PHE A 35 14.53 -21.07 12.62
N GLU A 36 15.84 -20.89 12.45
CA GLU A 36 16.86 -21.67 13.15
C GLU A 36 17.18 -20.97 14.46
N ILE A 37 16.97 -21.66 15.58
CA ILE A 37 17.27 -21.14 16.90
C ILE A 37 18.71 -21.49 17.23
N VAL A 38 19.58 -20.47 17.24
CA VAL A 38 20.97 -20.63 17.64
C VAL A 38 21.14 -20.22 19.10
N ALA A 39 22.12 -20.85 19.76
CA ALA A 39 22.63 -20.36 21.02
C ALA A 39 23.01 -18.88 20.83
N GLY A 40 22.57 -18.04 21.75
CA GLY A 40 22.89 -16.61 21.70
C GLY A 40 24.39 -16.36 21.82
N PRO A 41 24.81 -15.09 21.74
CA PRO A 41 26.18 -14.68 22.02
C PRO A 41 26.75 -15.34 23.26
N GLU A 42 27.87 -16.04 23.13
CA GLU A 42 28.56 -16.66 24.27
C GLU A 42 29.64 -15.70 24.77
N GLN A 43 29.57 -15.33 26.04
CA GLN A 43 30.64 -14.57 26.69
C GLN A 43 31.75 -15.54 27.09
N LEU A 44 32.96 -15.33 26.60
CA LEU A 44 34.12 -16.15 26.89
C LEU A 44 34.97 -15.51 28.00
N SER A 45 35.54 -16.34 28.87
CA SER A 45 36.56 -15.89 29.83
C SER A 45 37.84 -15.48 29.08
N ALA A 46 38.62 -14.55 29.66
CA ALA A 46 39.91 -14.16 29.08
C ALA A 46 40.91 -15.33 28.97
N THR A 47 40.70 -16.39 29.74
CA THR A 47 41.52 -17.61 29.72
C THR A 47 41.06 -18.65 28.69
N HIS A 48 39.92 -18.44 28.03
CA HIS A 48 39.32 -19.41 27.12
C HIS A 48 40.25 -19.71 25.92
N PRO A 49 40.41 -20.98 25.49
CA PRO A 49 41.35 -21.36 24.42
C PRO A 49 41.11 -20.62 23.10
N GLU A 50 39.85 -20.33 22.75
CA GLU A 50 39.53 -19.59 21.52
C GLU A 50 39.94 -18.11 21.58
N VAL A 51 40.07 -17.51 22.77
CA VAL A 51 40.57 -16.14 22.95
C VAL A 51 42.08 -16.08 22.70
N LYS A 52 42.80 -17.19 22.86
CA LYS A 52 44.25 -17.27 22.60
C LYS A 52 44.60 -17.51 21.13
N LYS A 53 43.61 -17.68 20.25
CA LYS A 53 43.83 -17.85 18.80
C LYS A 53 44.17 -16.50 18.15
N ALA A 54 44.97 -16.52 17.08
CA ALA A 54 45.42 -15.32 16.38
C ALA A 54 44.30 -14.50 15.68
N ASP A 55 43.09 -15.06 15.57
CA ASP A 55 41.97 -14.48 14.81
C ASP A 55 40.97 -13.69 15.67
N VAL A 56 41.32 -13.30 16.89
CA VAL A 56 40.47 -12.42 17.72
C VAL A 56 40.37 -11.04 17.08
N LEU A 57 39.14 -10.61 16.81
CA LEU A 57 38.87 -9.25 16.36
C LEU A 57 38.92 -8.31 17.55
N ASP A 58 39.99 -7.53 17.64
CA ASP A 58 40.16 -6.53 18.69
C ASP A 58 39.42 -5.23 18.33
N ALA A 59 38.32 -4.96 19.05
CA ALA A 59 37.59 -3.71 18.94
C ALA A 59 37.87 -2.72 20.09
N VAL A 60 38.90 -2.98 20.89
CA VAL A 60 39.38 -2.14 21.99
C VAL A 60 40.55 -1.29 21.52
N SER A 61 41.46 -1.87 20.71
CA SER A 61 42.73 -1.27 20.32
C SER A 61 42.66 0.05 19.52
N TRP A 62 41.48 0.49 19.11
CA TRP A 62 41.27 1.73 18.35
C TRP A 62 40.86 2.94 19.22
N SER A 63 40.57 2.72 20.51
CA SER A 63 40.32 3.76 21.50
C SER A 63 41.48 3.76 22.51
N SER A 64 42.26 4.84 22.55
CA SER A 64 43.41 5.01 23.45
C SER A 64 43.02 4.95 24.93
N ASP A 65 41.75 5.26 25.24
CA ASP A 65 41.27 5.47 26.61
C ASP A 65 40.48 4.26 27.13
N CYS A 66 40.55 3.13 26.42
CA CYS A 66 39.87 1.88 26.81
C CYS A 66 40.77 0.98 27.67
N GLU A 67 41.44 1.52 28.69
CA GLU A 67 42.17 0.74 29.70
C GLU A 67 41.25 -0.06 30.66
N GLY A 68 39.93 0.02 30.46
CA GLY A 68 38.93 -0.68 31.26
C GLY A 68 38.82 -2.18 31.02
N GLN A 69 37.98 -2.84 31.82
CA GLN A 69 37.67 -4.26 31.66
C GLN A 69 37.18 -4.57 30.25
N CYS A 70 37.74 -5.61 29.63
CA CYS A 70 37.35 -6.10 28.31
C CYS A 70 36.56 -7.40 28.44
N VAL A 71 35.64 -7.62 27.50
CA VAL A 71 34.82 -8.83 27.40
C VAL A 71 35.02 -9.47 26.02
N HIS A 72 35.06 -10.80 25.98
CA HIS A 72 35.14 -11.56 24.74
C HIS A 72 33.79 -12.17 24.43
N TYR A 73 33.30 -11.98 23.21
CA TYR A 73 32.07 -12.61 22.74
C TYR A 73 32.34 -13.50 21.53
N LYS A 74 31.79 -14.71 21.55
CA LYS A 74 31.72 -15.59 20.39
C LYS A 74 30.44 -15.30 19.61
N LEU A 75 30.56 -14.81 18.38
CA LEU A 75 29.47 -14.32 17.53
C LEU A 75 29.66 -14.83 16.11
N ASP A 76 28.74 -15.65 15.61
CA ASP A 76 28.69 -16.04 14.18
C ASP A 76 30.05 -16.56 13.63
N GLY A 77 30.80 -17.31 14.48
CA GLY A 77 32.11 -17.87 14.15
C GLY A 77 33.33 -16.98 14.45
N TYR A 78 33.12 -15.76 14.97
CA TYR A 78 34.17 -14.84 15.39
C TYR A 78 34.29 -14.78 16.91
N VAL A 79 35.50 -14.56 17.41
CA VAL A 79 35.74 -14.09 18.78
C VAL A 79 36.04 -12.59 18.70
N VAL A 80 35.17 -11.78 19.30
CA VAL A 80 35.31 -10.32 19.32
C VAL A 80 35.66 -9.87 20.73
N ARG A 81 36.78 -9.17 20.87
CA ARG A 81 37.15 -8.48 22.10
C ARG A 81 36.55 -7.07 22.06
N VAL A 82 35.66 -6.77 23.00
CA VAL A 82 35.01 -5.46 23.14
C VAL A 82 35.25 -4.90 24.54
N PRO A 83 35.19 -3.58 24.74
CA PRO A 83 35.19 -3.03 26.09
C PRO A 83 33.89 -3.41 26.82
N ALA A 84 33.95 -3.54 28.14
CA ALA A 84 32.80 -3.89 28.97
C ALA A 84 31.64 -2.91 28.80
N THR A 85 30.41 -3.43 28.94
CA THR A 85 29.20 -2.63 28.79
C THR A 85 29.10 -1.56 29.86
N GLN A 86 28.54 -0.40 29.51
CA GLN A 86 28.21 0.68 30.44
C GLN A 86 26.73 1.07 30.30
N GLU A 87 26.33 2.18 30.91
CA GLU A 87 25.02 2.77 30.68
C GLU A 87 24.84 3.25 29.24
N ALA A 88 23.59 3.30 28.78
CA ALA A 88 23.26 3.79 27.45
C ALA A 88 23.77 5.22 27.25
N PHE A 89 24.50 5.44 26.15
CA PHE A 89 25.08 6.74 25.86
C PHE A 89 24.00 7.83 25.74
N GLN A 90 24.13 8.86 26.56
CA GLN A 90 23.36 10.09 26.45
C GLN A 90 24.23 11.16 25.79
N ILE A 91 23.62 11.98 24.92
CA ILE A 91 24.36 13.04 24.26
C ILE A 91 24.81 14.11 25.27
N GLN A 92 26.11 14.38 25.28
CA GLN A 92 26.77 15.36 26.13
C GLN A 92 27.60 16.30 25.26
N VAL A 93 27.65 17.59 25.60
CA VAL A 93 28.39 18.59 24.82
C VAL A 93 29.89 18.33 24.91
N GLU A 94 30.34 17.92 26.09
CA GLU A 94 31.72 17.63 26.45
C GLU A 94 32.27 16.47 25.63
N ALA A 95 31.45 15.46 25.35
CA ALA A 95 31.84 14.32 24.51
C ALA A 95 32.11 14.74 23.05
N VAL A 96 31.34 15.70 22.53
CA VAL A 96 31.57 16.24 21.19
C VAL A 96 32.82 17.11 21.17
N GLN A 97 33.02 17.97 22.18
CA GLN A 97 34.22 18.81 22.33
C GLN A 97 35.49 17.95 22.41
N GLU A 98 35.49 16.90 23.23
CA GLU A 98 36.59 15.94 23.35
C GLU A 98 36.87 15.18 22.04
N ALA A 99 35.84 14.90 21.24
CA ALA A 99 35.99 14.22 19.96
C ALA A 99 36.64 15.10 18.88
N VAL A 100 36.46 16.42 18.95
CA VAL A 100 36.99 17.39 17.96
C VAL A 100 38.24 18.13 18.44
N ASP A 101 38.70 17.84 19.66
CA ASP A 101 39.92 18.41 20.21
C ASP A 101 41.12 18.18 19.27
N GLY A 102 41.95 19.20 19.10
CA GLY A 102 43.04 19.25 18.13
C GLY A 102 42.63 19.39 16.65
N LEU A 103 41.36 19.17 16.27
CA LEU A 103 40.86 19.40 14.90
C LEU A 103 40.18 20.77 14.74
N VAL A 104 39.55 21.26 15.82
CA VAL A 104 38.90 22.57 15.87
C VAL A 104 39.41 23.29 17.11
N PRO A 105 40.40 24.19 16.98
CA PRO A 105 40.90 24.97 18.11
C PRO A 105 39.74 25.74 18.76
N SER A 106 39.54 25.56 20.07
CA SER A 106 38.53 26.28 20.87
C SER A 106 37.07 26.06 20.44
N CYS A 107 36.63 24.80 20.29
CA CYS A 107 35.23 24.48 20.02
C CYS A 107 34.29 24.94 21.16
N SER A 108 33.51 26.00 20.93
CA SER A 108 32.63 26.58 21.95
C SER A 108 31.44 25.66 22.28
N THR A 109 31.03 25.71 23.55
CA THR A 109 29.87 24.96 24.06
C THR A 109 28.58 25.34 23.33
N ASP A 110 28.41 26.62 22.99
CA ASP A 110 27.19 27.13 22.36
C ASP A 110 27.04 26.65 20.92
N LEU A 111 28.15 26.54 20.17
CA LEU A 111 28.17 26.01 18.81
C LEU A 111 27.74 24.53 18.78
N VAL A 112 28.20 23.72 19.73
CA VAL A 112 27.77 22.32 19.86
C VAL A 112 26.29 22.24 20.25
N LYS A 113 25.83 23.06 21.20
CA LYS A 113 24.42 23.12 21.62
C LYS A 113 23.51 23.49 20.45
N HIS A 114 23.91 24.47 19.63
CA HIS A 114 23.17 24.87 18.43
C HIS A 114 23.09 23.72 17.42
N CYS A 115 24.21 23.07 17.12
CA CYS A 115 24.22 21.91 16.22
C CYS A 115 23.31 20.77 16.71
N ILE A 116 23.36 20.45 18.02
CA ILE A 116 22.48 19.46 18.64
C ILE A 116 21.01 19.87 18.49
N ALA A 117 20.66 21.13 18.76
CA ALA A 117 19.29 21.62 18.67
C ALA A 117 18.73 21.49 17.23
N GLN A 118 19.55 21.76 16.22
CA GLN A 118 19.13 21.67 14.81
C GLN A 118 18.99 20.24 14.31
N LEU A 119 19.83 19.31 14.77
CA LEU A 119 19.84 17.91 14.32
C LEU A 119 18.94 16.98 15.16
N ARG A 120 18.67 17.31 16.43
CA ARG A 120 17.87 16.47 17.35
C ARG A 120 16.46 16.12 16.83
N PRO A 121 15.72 17.01 16.12
CA PRO A 121 14.40 16.67 15.57
C PRO A 121 14.44 15.64 14.43
N LEU A 122 15.61 15.38 13.85
CA LEU A 122 15.74 14.51 12.69
C LEU A 122 15.53 13.04 13.05
N SER A 123 14.91 12.30 12.13
CA SER A 123 14.81 10.84 12.25
C SER A 123 16.18 10.18 12.17
N MET A 124 16.32 8.93 12.64
CA MET A 124 17.57 8.19 12.48
C MET A 124 17.97 8.01 10.99
N GLY A 125 16.99 7.86 10.10
CA GLY A 125 17.25 7.85 8.65
C GLY A 125 17.95 9.13 8.20
N ALA A 126 17.43 10.28 8.65
CA ALA A 126 18.00 11.58 8.35
C ALA A 126 19.35 11.83 9.01
N LEU A 127 19.57 11.37 10.25
CA LEU A 127 20.87 11.47 10.92
C LEU A 127 21.96 10.64 10.21
N LYS A 128 21.64 9.43 9.74
CA LYS A 128 22.56 8.60 8.91
C LYS A 128 22.94 9.30 7.62
N SER A 129 21.94 9.86 6.94
CA SER A 129 22.14 10.62 5.69
C SER A 129 22.96 11.88 5.93
N CYS A 130 22.66 12.62 7.00
CA CYS A 130 23.40 13.80 7.43
C CYS A 130 24.88 13.49 7.68
N LEU A 131 25.20 12.47 8.49
CA LEU A 131 26.57 12.03 8.74
C LEU A 131 27.31 11.70 7.43
N GLN A 132 26.69 10.90 6.56
CA GLN A 132 27.28 10.50 5.29
C GLN A 132 27.56 11.70 4.38
N LYS A 133 26.59 12.61 4.25
CA LYS A 133 26.68 13.73 3.32
C LYS A 133 27.61 14.83 3.80
N ILE A 134 27.66 15.10 5.10
CA ILE A 134 28.67 16.00 5.70
C ILE A 134 30.08 15.54 5.29
N ILE A 135 30.38 14.24 5.45
CA ILE A 135 31.70 13.68 5.16
C ILE A 135 31.96 13.60 3.64
N ARG A 136 30.96 13.19 2.85
CA ARG A 136 31.02 13.12 1.38
C ARG A 136 31.26 14.48 0.74
N PHE A 137 30.48 15.49 1.13
CA PHE A 137 30.53 16.82 0.53
C PHE A 137 31.80 17.58 0.88
N HIS A 138 32.47 17.21 1.98
CA HIS A 138 33.80 17.70 2.34
C HIS A 138 33.94 19.23 2.40
N ALA A 139 32.89 19.99 2.71
CA ALA A 139 33.01 21.45 2.85
C ALA A 139 33.87 21.86 4.07
N VAL A 140 34.29 23.12 4.16
CA VAL A 140 34.95 23.66 5.38
C VAL A 140 33.95 23.70 6.54
N ALA A 141 32.73 24.14 6.28
CA ALA A 141 31.65 24.25 7.25
C ALA A 141 30.29 23.76 6.70
N VAL A 142 29.32 23.57 7.59
CA VAL A 142 27.90 23.37 7.27
C VAL A 142 27.11 24.58 7.72
N ASP A 143 26.23 25.09 6.88
CA ASP A 143 25.34 26.19 7.24
C ASP A 143 24.13 25.69 8.05
N PHE A 144 24.12 25.99 9.34
CA PHE A 144 23.01 25.75 10.27
C PHE A 144 22.21 27.05 10.56
N GLY A 145 22.27 28.03 9.67
CA GLY A 145 21.95 29.45 9.92
C GLY A 145 23.19 30.25 10.32
N GLU A 146 24.22 29.55 10.78
CA GLU A 146 25.59 30.03 10.93
C GLU A 146 26.56 28.93 10.46
N PRO A 147 27.76 29.27 9.94
CA PRO A 147 28.73 28.27 9.51
C PRO A 147 29.31 27.49 10.70
N ILE A 148 28.98 26.20 10.79
CA ILE A 148 29.53 25.27 11.80
C ILE A 148 30.67 24.45 11.19
N PRO A 149 31.86 24.36 11.81
CA PRO A 149 32.95 23.54 11.31
C PRO A 149 32.54 22.09 11.05
N LEU A 150 32.93 21.56 9.89
CA LEU A 150 32.56 20.22 9.45
C LEU A 150 32.87 19.11 10.48
N PRO A 151 34.01 19.13 11.21
CA PRO A 151 34.31 18.14 12.25
C PRO A 151 33.26 18.10 13.37
N VAL A 152 32.78 19.27 13.81
CA VAL A 152 31.77 19.39 14.88
C VAL A 152 30.43 18.85 14.40
N ALA A 153 30.02 19.20 13.19
CA ALA A 153 28.78 18.69 12.60
C ALA A 153 28.79 17.16 12.45
N ALA A 154 29.90 16.58 11.97
CA ALA A 154 30.05 15.13 11.84
C ALA A 154 30.03 14.40 13.19
N ALA A 155 30.78 14.90 14.18
CA ALA A 155 30.81 14.35 15.54
C ALA A 155 29.43 14.44 16.21
N THR A 156 28.72 15.56 16.05
CA THR A 156 27.37 15.75 16.59
C THR A 156 26.36 14.80 15.93
N ALA A 157 26.39 14.65 14.60
CA ALA A 157 25.49 13.77 13.87
C ALA A 157 25.64 12.30 14.32
N ILE A 158 26.88 11.82 14.49
CA ILE A 158 27.11 10.45 14.95
C ILE A 158 26.80 10.28 16.45
N ALA A 159 27.06 11.28 17.30
CA ALA A 159 26.65 11.28 18.70
C ALA A 159 25.13 11.12 18.87
N LEU A 160 24.35 11.87 18.07
CA LEU A 160 22.90 11.73 18.03
C LEU A 160 22.43 10.37 17.51
N LEU A 161 23.17 9.75 16.59
CA LEU A 161 22.89 8.37 16.16
C LEU A 161 23.09 7.38 17.30
N PHE A 162 24.18 7.50 18.08
CA PHE A 162 24.39 6.64 19.26
C PHE A 162 23.31 6.81 20.32
N ALA A 163 22.87 8.05 20.58
CA ALA A 163 21.80 8.34 21.52
C ALA A 163 20.39 7.91 21.02
N ASN A 164 20.25 7.50 19.75
CA ASN A 164 18.97 7.10 19.18
C ASN A 164 18.60 5.66 19.56
N ARG A 165 17.35 5.42 19.96
CA ARG A 165 16.88 4.07 20.35
C ARG A 165 16.90 3.05 19.22
N GLY A 166 16.82 3.48 17.97
CA GLY A 166 16.72 2.59 16.84
C GLY A 166 15.52 2.86 15.94
N GLY A 167 15.38 2.07 14.89
CA GLY A 167 14.41 2.26 13.83
C GLY A 167 14.36 1.06 12.90
N PHE A 168 13.17 0.81 12.37
CA PHE A 168 12.94 -0.30 11.45
C PHE A 168 13.27 0.12 10.01
N SER A 169 14.07 -0.70 9.31
CA SER A 169 14.26 -0.60 7.85
C SER A 169 13.33 -1.61 7.16
N PRO A 170 12.29 -1.16 6.45
CA PRO A 170 11.42 -2.04 5.68
C PRO A 170 12.16 -2.84 4.61
N GLU A 171 13.20 -2.28 4.00
CA GLU A 171 13.96 -2.96 2.93
C GLU A 171 14.76 -4.14 3.47
N LEU A 172 15.41 -3.95 4.62
CA LEU A 172 16.18 -5.02 5.28
C LEU A 172 15.30 -5.93 6.14
N GLN A 173 14.04 -5.51 6.38
CA GLN A 173 13.10 -6.12 7.32
C GLN A 173 13.76 -6.30 8.70
N LEU A 174 14.49 -5.27 9.15
CA LEU A 174 15.33 -5.33 10.35
C LEU A 174 15.20 -4.04 11.16
N PHE A 175 14.94 -4.19 12.47
CA PHE A 175 15.11 -3.10 13.43
C PHE A 175 16.60 -2.95 13.77
N THR A 176 17.14 -1.75 13.60
CA THR A 176 18.55 -1.46 13.88
C THR A 176 18.62 -0.46 15.03
N ARG A 177 19.40 -0.76 16.08
CA ARG A 177 19.68 0.18 17.18
C ARG A 177 20.51 1.36 16.68
N GLY A 178 20.42 2.51 17.35
CA GLY A 178 21.21 3.70 16.99
C GLY A 178 22.71 3.43 16.95
N ALA A 179 23.26 2.77 17.97
CA ALA A 179 24.67 2.36 18.02
C ALA A 179 25.08 1.44 16.85
N THR A 180 24.29 0.41 16.55
CA THR A 180 24.53 -0.47 15.39
C THR A 180 24.52 0.32 14.08
N ALA A 181 23.56 1.24 13.93
CA ALA A 181 23.45 2.10 12.76
C ALA A 181 24.65 3.06 12.63
N ALA A 182 25.10 3.65 13.73
CA ALA A 182 26.23 4.58 13.78
C ALA A 182 27.53 3.89 13.35
N PHE A 183 27.88 2.77 14.00
CA PHE A 183 29.09 2.00 13.69
C PHE A 183 29.10 1.50 12.24
N LYS A 184 28.00 0.87 11.79
CA LYS A 184 27.89 0.37 10.42
C LYS A 184 27.99 1.51 9.40
N ARG A 185 27.30 2.64 9.64
CA ARG A 185 27.29 3.77 8.70
C ARG A 185 28.66 4.44 8.62
N LEU A 186 29.35 4.65 9.74
CA LEU A 186 30.70 5.21 9.73
C LEU A 186 31.69 4.30 8.97
N ALA A 187 31.60 2.98 9.17
CA ALA A 187 32.42 2.03 8.42
C ALA A 187 32.19 2.11 6.90
N VAL A 188 30.92 2.23 6.46
CA VAL A 188 30.59 2.40 5.03
C VAL A 188 31.14 3.73 4.50
N ILE A 189 30.95 4.83 5.23
CA ILE A 189 31.45 6.17 4.84
C ILE A 189 32.98 6.16 4.67
N LEU A 190 33.71 5.46 5.53
CA LEU A 190 35.17 5.39 5.46
C LEU A 190 35.69 4.73 4.17
N LEU A 191 34.92 3.83 3.56
CA LEU A 191 35.29 3.22 2.28
C LEU A 191 34.67 3.94 1.09
N GLU A 192 33.44 4.42 1.22
CA GLU A 192 32.68 5.00 0.12
C GLU A 192 33.07 6.46 -0.16
N ASP A 193 33.21 7.26 0.90
CA ASP A 193 33.12 8.72 0.80
C ASP A 193 34.39 9.45 1.24
N ALA A 194 35.14 8.92 2.22
CA ALA A 194 36.38 9.51 2.70
C ALA A 194 37.30 8.49 3.37
N TRP A 195 38.60 8.50 3.08
CA TRP A 195 39.59 7.61 3.69
C TRP A 195 40.50 8.38 4.64
N VAL A 196 40.57 7.99 5.92
CA VAL A 196 41.50 8.61 6.88
C VAL A 196 42.89 7.98 6.74
N LYS A 197 43.90 8.76 6.34
CA LYS A 197 45.28 8.26 6.24
C LYS A 197 45.81 7.86 7.62
N GLY A 198 46.35 6.65 7.72
CA GLY A 198 46.95 6.10 8.93
C GLY A 198 46.99 4.57 8.88
N GLU A 199 48.03 3.97 9.45
CA GLU A 199 48.21 2.51 9.42
C GLU A 199 47.09 1.75 10.16
N ALA A 200 46.45 2.41 11.13
CA ALA A 200 45.39 1.84 11.96
C ALA A 200 43.98 1.86 11.31
N THR A 201 43.76 2.57 10.21
CA THR A 201 42.40 2.74 9.62
C THR A 201 41.73 1.41 9.25
N PRO A 202 42.41 0.42 8.64
CA PRO A 202 41.83 -0.92 8.43
C PRO A 202 41.40 -1.61 9.72
N SER A 203 42.15 -1.44 10.82
CA SER A 203 41.80 -1.98 12.13
C SER A 203 40.55 -1.29 12.70
N CYS A 204 40.47 0.05 12.58
CA CYS A 204 39.27 0.80 12.96
C CYS A 204 38.03 0.32 12.19
N LEU A 205 38.16 0.04 10.89
CA LEU A 205 37.04 -0.46 10.08
C LEU A 205 36.51 -1.81 10.59
N ALA A 206 37.42 -2.75 10.90
CA ALA A 206 37.06 -4.03 11.48
C ALA A 206 36.43 -3.86 12.88
N ALA A 207 37.00 -3.00 13.73
CA ALA A 207 36.50 -2.69 15.06
C ALA A 207 35.08 -2.10 15.04
N LEU A 208 34.81 -1.12 14.16
CA LEU A 208 33.48 -0.52 13.99
C LEU A 208 32.45 -1.60 13.64
N LEU A 209 32.73 -2.46 12.66
CA LEU A 209 31.78 -3.50 12.24
C LEU A 209 31.62 -4.59 13.31
N ALA A 210 32.68 -4.91 14.04
CA ALA A 210 32.61 -5.85 15.15
C ALA A 210 31.75 -5.30 16.30
N LEU A 211 31.91 -4.04 16.69
CA LEU A 211 31.04 -3.35 17.67
C LEU A 211 29.60 -3.23 17.16
N GLY A 212 29.42 -2.96 15.86
CA GLY A 212 28.11 -3.00 15.21
C GLY A 212 27.45 -4.36 15.39
N LEU A 213 28.18 -5.46 15.15
CA LEU A 213 27.68 -6.82 15.27
C LEU A 213 27.33 -7.14 16.73
N VAL A 214 28.18 -6.77 17.67
CA VAL A 214 27.96 -6.95 19.12
C VAL A 214 26.70 -6.20 19.56
N THR A 215 26.55 -4.93 19.20
CA THR A 215 25.34 -4.13 19.53
C THR A 215 24.06 -4.68 18.88
N GLN A 216 24.16 -5.34 17.72
CA GLN A 216 23.04 -5.99 17.06
C GLN A 216 22.65 -7.32 17.73
N ARG A 217 23.63 -8.11 18.17
CA ARG A 217 23.42 -9.46 18.70
C ARG A 217 23.19 -9.49 20.22
N ILE A 218 23.78 -8.54 20.95
CA ILE A 218 23.72 -8.44 22.40
C ILE A 218 22.88 -7.22 22.75
N ALA A 219 21.60 -7.46 22.97
CA ALA A 219 20.63 -6.38 23.13
C ALA A 219 20.85 -5.52 24.39
N ASP A 220 21.56 -6.04 25.39
CA ASP A 220 21.86 -5.33 26.65
C ASP A 220 23.30 -4.78 26.66
N TYR A 221 24.06 -4.98 25.57
CA TYR A 221 25.35 -4.33 25.41
C TYR A 221 25.14 -2.89 24.94
N GLU A 222 25.69 -1.94 25.68
CA GLU A 222 25.82 -0.54 25.30
C GLU A 222 27.31 -0.20 25.20
N PRO A 223 27.76 0.41 24.08
CA PRO A 223 29.16 0.79 23.93
C PRO A 223 29.52 1.86 24.97
N PRO A 224 30.67 1.75 25.64
CA PRO A 224 31.11 2.75 26.62
C PRO A 224 31.38 4.10 25.96
N ARG A 225 31.31 5.17 26.75
CA ARG A 225 31.52 6.56 26.28
C ARG A 225 32.81 6.70 25.45
N SER A 226 33.91 6.07 25.87
CA SER A 226 35.20 6.10 25.16
C SER A 226 35.13 5.54 23.74
N SER A 227 34.37 4.46 23.51
CA SER A 227 34.15 3.89 22.17
C SER A 227 33.30 4.82 21.29
N VAL A 228 32.30 5.47 21.90
CA VAL A 228 31.45 6.44 21.21
C VAL A 228 32.26 7.69 20.82
N VAL A 229 33.07 8.24 21.73
CA VAL A 229 33.97 9.37 21.46
C VAL A 229 35.02 9.01 20.41
N ALA A 230 35.59 7.80 20.44
CA ALA A 230 36.50 7.33 19.40
C ALA A 230 35.83 7.30 18.02
N ALA A 231 34.55 6.86 17.93
CA ALA A 231 33.77 6.90 16.71
C ALA A 231 33.51 8.34 16.24
N MET A 232 33.18 9.26 17.16
CA MET A 232 33.00 10.69 16.87
C MET A 232 34.28 11.31 16.32
N ARG A 233 35.43 11.05 16.96
CA ARG A 233 36.74 11.54 16.54
C ARG A 233 37.12 11.00 15.17
N LEU A 234 36.83 9.74 14.89
CA LEU A 234 37.06 9.15 13.57
C LEU A 234 36.15 9.77 12.49
N ALA A 235 34.87 10.04 12.80
CA ALA A 235 33.97 10.76 11.90
C ALA A 235 34.44 12.20 11.64
N ALA A 236 34.91 12.91 12.67
CA ALA A 236 35.49 14.24 12.56
C ALA A 236 36.74 14.27 11.67
N ARG A 237 37.64 13.28 11.82
CA ARG A 237 38.81 13.09 10.94
C ARG A 237 38.43 12.72 9.50
N ALA A 238 37.38 11.90 9.33
CA ALA A 238 36.89 11.56 8.00
C ALA A 238 36.34 12.79 7.28
N ALA A 239 35.67 13.69 8.00
CA ALA A 239 35.16 14.95 7.46
C ALA A 239 36.28 15.86 6.91
N THR A 240 37.45 15.88 7.56
CA THR A 240 38.61 16.67 7.12
C THR A 240 39.52 15.95 6.12
N SER A 241 39.34 14.64 5.91
CA SER A 241 40.19 13.91 4.97
C SER A 241 39.99 14.39 3.53
N ASN A 242 41.09 14.72 2.87
CA ASN A 242 41.10 15.14 1.47
C ASN A 242 41.12 13.97 0.47
N CYS A 243 41.01 12.72 0.91
CA CYS A 243 41.15 11.56 0.04
C CYS A 243 40.09 10.47 0.27
N LEU A 244 39.91 9.58 -0.71
CA LEU A 244 39.07 8.38 -0.62
C LEU A 244 39.68 7.21 -1.38
N ILE A 245 39.20 5.99 -1.12
CA ILE A 245 39.58 4.79 -1.89
C ILE A 245 38.80 4.76 -3.20
N ALA A 246 39.50 4.80 -4.33
CA ALA A 246 38.92 4.76 -5.66
C ALA A 246 38.58 3.31 -6.07
N TRP A 247 37.60 2.71 -5.39
CA TRP A 247 37.21 1.32 -5.62
C TRP A 247 36.44 1.09 -6.93
N ARG A 248 35.84 2.15 -7.51
CA ARG A 248 35.11 2.08 -8.78
C ARG A 248 36.09 2.12 -9.96
N LYS A 249 35.89 1.24 -10.94
CA LYS A 249 36.66 1.26 -12.20
C LYS A 249 36.20 2.43 -13.08
N ASP A 250 36.98 3.50 -13.13
CA ASP A 250 36.73 4.58 -14.09
C ASP A 250 37.30 4.26 -15.48
N LYS A 251 36.54 4.58 -16.52
CA LYS A 251 36.92 4.31 -17.92
C LYS A 251 37.95 5.32 -18.48
N ALA A 252 38.21 6.42 -17.76
CA ALA A 252 39.13 7.46 -18.18
C ALA A 252 39.65 8.24 -16.97
N SER A 253 40.84 7.92 -16.45
CA SER A 253 41.53 8.85 -15.55
C SER A 253 43.02 8.59 -15.42
N LYS A 254 43.74 9.69 -15.19
CA LYS A 254 45.15 9.86 -14.80
C LYS A 254 45.65 8.80 -13.79
N PRO A 255 46.98 8.58 -13.69
CA PRO A 255 47.55 7.73 -12.64
C PRO A 255 47.03 8.16 -11.26
N LEU A 256 46.53 7.19 -10.50
CA LEU A 256 46.00 7.39 -9.16
C LEU A 256 47.13 7.16 -8.14
N ASP A 257 47.16 7.98 -7.08
CA ASP A 257 47.97 7.70 -5.91
C ASP A 257 47.59 6.33 -5.34
N GLN A 258 48.52 5.65 -4.66
CA GLN A 258 48.28 4.33 -4.10
C GLN A 258 48.73 4.27 -2.64
N ILE A 259 47.96 3.57 -1.81
CA ILE A 259 48.43 3.15 -0.49
C ILE A 259 48.93 1.72 -0.56
N ASN A 260 50.10 1.47 0.03
CA ASN A 260 50.58 0.12 0.26
C ASN A 260 49.71 -0.53 1.34
N VAL A 261 49.27 -1.75 1.10
CA VAL A 261 48.46 -2.53 2.02
C VAL A 261 49.26 -3.75 2.45
N SER A 262 49.55 -3.83 3.75
CA SER A 262 50.22 -4.98 4.32
C SER A 262 49.32 -6.23 4.28
N ARG A 263 49.89 -7.42 4.39
CA ARG A 263 49.11 -8.67 4.47
C ARG A 263 48.10 -8.66 5.62
N GLN A 264 48.49 -8.08 6.76
CA GLN A 264 47.61 -7.94 7.93
C GLN A 264 46.43 -7.01 7.63
N GLN A 265 46.69 -5.85 7.00
CA GLN A 265 45.63 -4.92 6.60
C GLN A 265 44.69 -5.54 5.55
N ALA A 266 45.23 -6.31 4.59
CA ALA A 266 44.42 -7.03 3.62
C ALA A 266 43.48 -8.06 4.29
N SER A 267 43.94 -8.75 5.34
CA SER A 267 43.10 -9.63 6.16
C SER A 267 41.97 -8.85 6.87
N LEU A 268 42.27 -7.69 7.43
CA LEU A 268 41.27 -6.84 8.09
C LEU A 268 40.16 -6.40 7.13
N PHE A 269 40.48 -6.00 5.89
CA PHE A 269 39.45 -5.70 4.89
C PHE A 269 38.56 -6.91 4.57
N GLN A 270 39.14 -8.12 4.50
CA GLN A 270 38.37 -9.35 4.29
C GLN A 270 37.44 -9.64 5.47
N HIS A 271 37.91 -9.44 6.70
CA HIS A 271 37.08 -9.55 7.90
C HIS A 271 35.95 -8.52 7.89
N SER A 272 36.24 -7.25 7.55
CA SER A 272 35.23 -6.20 7.41
C SER A 272 34.14 -6.58 6.39
N ALA A 273 34.52 -7.12 5.22
CA ALA A 273 33.55 -7.56 4.21
C ALA A 273 32.65 -8.71 4.69
N LYS A 274 33.19 -9.64 5.49
CA LYS A 274 32.40 -10.73 6.11
C LYS A 274 31.48 -10.20 7.21
N LEU A 275 31.97 -9.34 8.10
CA LEU A 275 31.19 -8.73 9.18
C LEU A 275 30.02 -7.90 8.66
N LEU A 276 30.21 -7.14 7.57
CA LEU A 276 29.14 -6.34 6.98
C LEU A 276 27.98 -7.22 6.43
N ARG A 277 28.27 -8.42 5.92
CA ARG A 277 27.24 -9.39 5.52
C ARG A 277 26.46 -9.90 6.72
N LEU A 278 27.15 -10.25 7.81
CA LEU A 278 26.53 -10.69 9.06
C LEU A 278 25.61 -9.60 9.65
N LEU A 279 26.06 -8.35 9.60
CA LEU A 279 25.30 -7.16 10.00
C LEU A 279 24.09 -6.86 9.12
N ARG A 280 24.04 -7.45 7.91
CA ARG A 280 23.10 -7.16 6.81
C ARG A 280 23.12 -5.67 6.41
N SER A 281 23.69 -5.38 5.25
CA SER A 281 23.63 -4.06 4.61
C SER A 281 22.99 -4.13 3.23
N PHE A 282 22.92 -3.00 2.53
CA PHE A 282 22.47 -2.99 1.14
C PHE A 282 23.48 -3.72 0.24
N SER A 283 23.01 -4.31 -0.87
CA SER A 283 23.85 -5.05 -1.81
C SER A 283 25.00 -4.22 -2.36
N GLY A 284 24.78 -2.92 -2.59
CA GLY A 284 25.81 -1.96 -3.00
C GLY A 284 26.95 -1.85 -1.98
N ASP A 285 26.63 -1.68 -0.71
CA ASP A 285 27.63 -1.59 0.37
C ASP A 285 28.45 -2.88 0.46
N MET A 286 27.79 -4.05 0.41
CA MET A 286 28.46 -5.35 0.48
C MET A 286 29.40 -5.56 -0.71
N ALA A 287 28.94 -5.25 -1.92
CA ALA A 287 29.76 -5.35 -3.14
C ALA A 287 30.96 -4.41 -3.11
N MET A 288 30.82 -3.21 -2.54
CA MET A 288 31.94 -2.28 -2.34
C MET A 288 33.01 -2.88 -1.41
N PHE A 289 32.61 -3.40 -0.25
CA PHE A 289 33.55 -4.01 0.69
C PHE A 289 34.27 -5.21 0.08
N ASP A 290 33.58 -6.03 -0.72
CA ASP A 290 34.20 -7.15 -1.45
C ASP A 290 35.23 -6.68 -2.48
N GLN A 291 34.92 -5.62 -3.23
CA GLN A 291 35.85 -5.06 -4.21
C GLN A 291 37.11 -4.49 -3.54
N VAL A 292 36.95 -3.76 -2.44
CA VAL A 292 38.09 -3.24 -1.67
C VAL A 292 38.90 -4.38 -1.05
N ALA A 293 38.26 -5.39 -0.48
CA ALA A 293 38.94 -6.57 0.07
C ALA A 293 39.64 -7.40 -1.01
N ALA A 294 39.09 -7.46 -2.23
CA ALA A 294 39.75 -8.11 -3.35
C ALA A 294 40.96 -7.32 -3.83
N ALA A 295 40.83 -6.00 -3.96
CA ALA A 295 41.91 -5.11 -4.39
C ALA A 295 43.06 -5.03 -3.37
N SER A 296 42.74 -5.06 -2.07
CA SER A 296 43.74 -5.01 -0.99
C SER A 296 44.71 -6.19 -1.00
N ARG A 297 44.28 -7.37 -1.52
CA ARG A 297 45.15 -8.55 -1.70
C ARG A 297 46.26 -8.33 -2.72
N ALA A 298 46.07 -7.41 -3.67
CA ALA A 298 47.11 -7.01 -4.61
C ALA A 298 48.19 -6.12 -3.95
N GLY A 299 48.06 -5.84 -2.65
CA GLY A 299 49.03 -5.07 -1.86
C GLY A 299 48.96 -3.56 -2.08
N LYS A 300 48.06 -3.08 -2.93
CA LYS A 300 47.88 -1.64 -3.22
C LYS A 300 46.41 -1.29 -3.40
N LEU A 301 46.00 -0.14 -2.85
CA LEU A 301 44.67 0.43 -3.09
C LEU A 301 44.80 1.81 -3.74
N PRO A 302 44.03 2.09 -4.81
CA PRO A 302 44.05 3.40 -5.44
C PRO A 302 43.36 4.43 -4.56
N LEU A 303 43.95 5.61 -4.45
CA LEU A 303 43.41 6.78 -3.78
C LEU A 303 43.08 7.89 -4.79
N ARG A 304 42.06 8.67 -4.45
CA ARG A 304 41.78 9.96 -5.08
C ARG A 304 41.82 11.07 -4.07
N HIS A 305 42.22 12.23 -4.54
CA HIS A 305 42.35 13.45 -3.76
C HIS A 305 41.37 14.50 -4.25
N ALA A 306 40.76 15.25 -3.33
CA ALA A 306 40.00 16.44 -3.67
C ALA A 306 40.94 17.50 -4.26
N ALA A 307 40.59 18.00 -5.44
CA ALA A 307 41.30 19.13 -6.05
C ALA A 307 41.02 20.42 -5.27
N ARG A 308 39.78 20.60 -4.82
CA ARG A 308 39.33 21.78 -4.08
C ARG A 308 38.30 21.38 -3.02
N ARG A 309 38.27 22.14 -1.94
CA ARG A 309 37.31 22.01 -0.84
C ARG A 309 36.22 23.09 -0.99
N PRO A 310 34.91 22.73 -1.02
CA PRO A 310 33.85 23.73 -0.92
C PRO A 310 33.93 24.48 0.40
N GLU A 311 33.55 25.76 0.44
CA GLU A 311 33.57 26.53 1.68
C GLU A 311 32.45 26.09 2.62
N VAL A 312 31.22 26.07 2.13
CA VAL A 312 30.04 25.80 2.96
C VAL A 312 29.13 24.78 2.28
N MET A 313 28.64 23.81 3.06
CA MET A 313 27.56 22.91 2.66
C MET A 313 26.24 23.42 3.27
N PRO A 314 25.17 23.62 2.50
CA PRO A 314 23.87 23.91 3.09
C PRO A 314 23.33 22.68 3.82
N LEU A 315 22.77 22.85 5.03
CA LEU A 315 22.24 21.72 5.81
C LEU A 315 21.19 20.89 5.04
N CYS A 316 20.40 21.55 4.19
CA CYS A 316 19.38 20.89 3.38
C CYS A 316 19.94 19.84 2.41
N HIS A 317 21.24 19.88 2.11
CA HIS A 317 21.92 18.84 1.32
C HIS A 317 21.70 17.44 1.90
N LEU A 318 21.48 17.32 3.22
CA LEU A 318 21.16 16.05 3.89
C LEU A 318 19.90 15.36 3.37
N VAL A 319 19.00 16.09 2.71
CA VAL A 319 17.71 15.57 2.26
C VAL A 319 17.81 14.91 0.88
N ASP A 320 17.36 13.67 0.77
CA ASP A 320 17.23 12.90 -0.48
C ASP A 320 16.13 11.83 -0.38
N GLN A 321 16.04 10.92 -1.35
CA GLN A 321 15.08 9.80 -1.33
C GLN A 321 15.29 8.79 -0.20
N HIS A 322 16.51 8.65 0.32
CA HIS A 322 16.81 7.74 1.44
C HIS A 322 16.37 8.35 2.79
N THR A 323 16.33 9.68 2.83
CA THR A 323 15.93 10.46 4.00
C THR A 323 14.41 10.65 4.00
N TYR A 324 13.87 11.18 2.90
CA TYR A 324 12.47 11.55 2.72
C TYR A 324 12.03 11.31 1.27
N ARG A 325 11.37 10.18 1.00
CA ARG A 325 10.88 9.84 -0.36
C ARG A 325 9.92 10.86 -0.96
N GLY A 326 9.23 11.61 -0.11
CA GLY A 326 8.36 12.71 -0.51
C GLY A 326 9.06 13.83 -1.27
N ILE A 327 10.39 13.95 -1.20
CA ILE A 327 11.15 15.00 -1.91
C ILE A 327 10.84 15.05 -3.41
N ALA A 328 10.59 13.90 -4.06
CA ALA A 328 10.31 13.89 -5.48
C ALA A 328 8.95 14.49 -5.87
N HIS A 329 8.03 14.65 -4.92
CA HIS A 329 6.78 15.39 -5.10
C HIS A 329 7.00 16.91 -5.08
N VAL A 330 8.05 17.36 -4.37
CA VAL A 330 8.42 18.77 -4.24
C VAL A 330 9.34 19.22 -5.38
N LEU A 331 10.20 18.33 -5.87
CA LEU A 331 11.14 18.63 -6.95
C LEU A 331 10.44 19.32 -8.13
N GLY A 332 11.01 20.45 -8.54
CA GLY A 332 10.53 21.27 -9.65
C GLY A 332 10.42 20.53 -10.99
N ALA A 333 9.91 21.21 -12.00
CA ALA A 333 9.82 20.65 -13.35
C ALA A 333 11.23 20.41 -13.92
N GLY A 334 11.41 19.27 -14.58
CA GLY A 334 12.62 18.89 -15.28
C GLY A 334 12.37 17.88 -16.38
N ALA A 335 13.44 17.42 -17.01
CA ALA A 335 13.37 16.44 -18.11
C ALA A 335 12.94 15.03 -17.62
N GLU A 336 12.85 14.83 -16.31
CA GLU A 336 12.53 13.55 -15.69
C GLU A 336 11.03 13.25 -15.77
N SER A 337 10.67 12.22 -16.55
CA SER A 337 9.30 11.78 -16.74
C SER A 337 8.78 10.83 -15.66
N THR A 338 9.66 10.32 -14.79
CA THR A 338 9.31 9.33 -13.75
C THR A 338 9.92 9.64 -12.39
N PHE A 339 9.35 9.09 -11.31
CA PHE A 339 9.96 9.16 -9.97
C PHE A 339 11.38 8.57 -9.91
N ALA A 340 11.65 7.49 -10.65
CA ALA A 340 12.96 6.87 -10.72
C ALA A 340 14.02 7.81 -11.32
N MET A 341 13.67 8.46 -12.45
CA MET A 341 14.55 9.45 -13.07
C MET A 341 14.76 10.67 -12.17
N ARG A 342 13.73 11.13 -11.45
CA ARG A 342 13.84 12.22 -10.47
C ARG A 342 14.83 11.90 -9.35
N PHE A 343 14.75 10.69 -8.77
CA PHE A 343 15.71 10.26 -7.75
C PHE A 343 17.11 10.07 -8.29
N GLN A 344 17.25 9.52 -9.50
CA GLN A 344 18.56 9.37 -10.14
C GLN A 344 19.19 10.73 -10.42
N SER A 345 18.42 11.70 -10.93
CA SER A 345 18.87 13.07 -11.16
C SER A 345 19.29 13.77 -9.86
N LEU A 346 18.44 13.70 -8.82
CA LEU A 346 18.75 14.25 -7.49
C LEU A 346 20.03 13.64 -6.88
N PHE A 347 20.23 12.34 -7.03
CA PHE A 347 21.42 11.67 -6.50
C PHE A 347 22.65 12.00 -7.33
N ASN A 348 22.62 11.75 -8.64
CA ASN A 348 23.79 11.89 -9.50
C ASN A 348 24.27 13.34 -9.62
N ASN A 349 23.34 14.30 -9.65
CA ASN A 349 23.69 15.69 -9.94
C ASN A 349 23.77 16.58 -8.69
N CYS A 350 23.30 16.10 -7.53
CA CYS A 350 23.30 16.90 -6.30
C CYS A 350 23.82 16.13 -5.08
N THR A 351 23.05 15.18 -4.54
CA THR A 351 23.35 14.59 -3.21
C THR A 351 24.43 13.50 -3.19
N GLY A 352 24.79 12.99 -4.37
CA GLY A 352 25.91 12.08 -4.60
C GLY A 352 27.22 12.80 -4.94
N PHE A 353 27.21 14.13 -5.02
CA PHE A 353 28.40 14.93 -5.32
C PHE A 353 29.47 14.75 -4.23
N ASN A 354 30.70 14.45 -4.65
CA ASN A 354 31.87 14.29 -3.76
C ASN A 354 33.06 15.04 -4.40
N PRO A 355 33.58 16.12 -3.77
CA PRO A 355 34.71 16.88 -4.31
C PRO A 355 36.00 16.08 -4.54
N ARG A 356 36.11 14.89 -3.94
CA ARG A 356 37.22 13.95 -4.16
C ARG A 356 37.11 13.18 -5.47
N LEU A 357 35.96 13.24 -6.15
CA LEU A 357 35.69 12.59 -7.43
C LEU A 357 35.44 13.59 -8.56
N ALA A 358 35.00 14.80 -8.25
CA ALA A 358 34.62 15.82 -9.23
C ALA A 358 34.92 17.23 -8.72
N ASP A 359 35.14 18.17 -9.62
CA ASP A 359 35.40 19.57 -9.28
C ASP A 359 34.15 20.26 -8.72
N PRO A 360 34.23 20.93 -7.55
CA PRO A 360 33.14 21.72 -6.98
C PRO A 360 32.89 23.08 -7.67
N GLU A 361 33.75 23.52 -8.59
CA GLU A 361 33.55 24.79 -9.28
C GLU A 361 32.19 24.82 -10.03
N GLY A 362 31.45 25.91 -9.81
CA GLY A 362 30.11 26.12 -10.38
C GLY A 362 29.06 25.09 -9.92
N PHE A 363 29.30 24.27 -8.89
CA PHE A 363 28.35 23.23 -8.47
C PHE A 363 27.01 23.81 -8.02
N GLU A 364 27.02 24.82 -7.13
CA GLU A 364 25.76 25.41 -6.63
C GLU A 364 25.00 26.17 -7.71
N SER A 365 25.66 26.69 -8.76
CA SER A 365 24.98 27.42 -9.84
C SER A 365 24.29 26.52 -10.88
N ARG A 366 24.45 25.19 -10.78
CA ARG A 366 23.82 24.26 -11.72
C ARG A 366 22.28 24.26 -11.57
N PRO A 367 21.50 24.34 -12.66
CA PRO A 367 20.04 24.38 -12.58
C PRO A 367 19.42 23.18 -11.84
N GLU A 368 19.98 21.99 -12.01
CA GLU A 368 19.53 20.79 -11.33
C GLU A 368 19.84 20.79 -9.81
N VAL A 369 20.93 21.46 -9.40
CA VAL A 369 21.25 21.65 -7.99
C VAL A 369 20.30 22.68 -7.37
N GLN A 370 20.06 23.82 -8.04
CA GLN A 370 19.12 24.84 -7.55
C GLN A 370 17.70 24.29 -7.34
N ARG A 371 17.19 23.50 -8.29
CA ARG A 371 15.89 22.81 -8.13
C ARG A 371 15.90 21.82 -6.97
N ALA A 372 17.00 21.10 -6.76
CA ALA A 372 17.15 20.20 -5.62
C ALA A 372 17.18 20.97 -4.30
N ARG A 373 17.91 22.09 -4.21
CA ARG A 373 18.05 22.94 -3.02
C ARG A 373 16.69 23.41 -2.51
N PHE A 374 15.85 23.90 -3.42
CA PHE A 374 14.47 24.26 -3.09
C PHE A 374 13.71 23.10 -2.42
N ALA A 375 13.63 21.96 -3.09
CA ALA A 375 12.89 20.80 -2.58
C ALA A 375 13.47 20.25 -1.26
N GLN A 376 14.80 20.25 -1.15
CA GLN A 376 15.54 19.88 0.05
C GLN A 376 15.22 20.81 1.23
N GLN A 377 15.20 22.12 0.99
CA GLN A 377 14.91 23.12 2.01
C GLN A 377 13.47 23.00 2.52
N CYS A 378 12.50 22.82 1.63
CA CYS A 378 11.11 22.56 2.02
C CYS A 378 10.97 21.32 2.91
N CYS A 379 11.61 20.22 2.52
CA CYS A 379 11.58 18.98 3.31
C CYS A 379 12.31 19.12 4.64
N LEU A 380 13.45 19.84 4.69
CA LEU A 380 14.19 20.11 5.92
C LEU A 380 13.35 20.97 6.88
N ASN A 381 12.74 22.05 6.39
CA ASN A 381 11.88 22.92 7.19
C ASN A 381 10.72 22.12 7.82
N ALA A 382 10.11 21.22 7.05
CA ALA A 382 9.05 20.33 7.55
C ALA A 382 9.58 19.34 8.61
N ALA A 383 10.75 18.73 8.37
CA ALA A 383 11.37 17.80 9.32
C ALA A 383 11.77 18.47 10.64
N GLN A 384 12.27 19.69 10.57
CA GLN A 384 12.62 20.50 11.74
C GLN A 384 11.38 21.12 12.42
N LYS A 385 10.18 20.91 11.88
CA LYS A 385 8.92 21.52 12.34
C LYS A 385 9.05 23.03 12.51
N LYS A 386 9.71 23.70 11.54
CA LYS A 386 9.87 25.15 11.59
C LYS A 386 8.49 25.82 11.76
N PRO A 387 8.38 26.83 12.63
CA PRO A 387 7.13 27.53 12.83
C PRO A 387 6.68 28.14 11.50
N LYS A 388 5.39 28.08 11.23
CA LYS A 388 4.78 28.65 10.03
C LYS A 388 4.24 30.03 10.36
N THR A 389 4.38 30.97 9.42
CA THR A 389 3.81 32.31 9.56
C THR A 389 2.28 32.21 9.58
N LEU A 390 1.65 32.81 10.59
CA LEU A 390 0.19 32.89 10.65
C LEU A 390 -0.30 33.93 9.66
N LEU A 391 -1.23 33.53 8.80
CA LEU A 391 -1.86 34.46 7.86
C LEU A 391 -2.74 35.46 8.62
N PRO A 392 -2.64 36.76 8.31
CA PRO A 392 -3.45 37.78 8.96
C PRO A 392 -4.92 37.61 8.58
N LEU A 393 -5.80 37.87 9.55
CA LEU A 393 -7.24 37.92 9.33
C LEU A 393 -7.62 39.20 8.58
N VAL A 394 -8.46 39.06 7.56
CA VAL A 394 -8.99 40.17 6.75
C VAL A 394 -10.43 40.49 7.15
N SER A 395 -11.19 39.48 7.57
CA SER A 395 -12.54 39.67 8.10
C SER A 395 -12.93 38.54 9.07
N ASP A 396 -13.95 38.80 9.89
CA ASP A 396 -14.51 37.86 10.87
C ASP A 396 -15.15 36.61 10.24
N GLY A 397 -15.27 36.57 8.91
CA GLY A 397 -15.51 35.36 8.16
C GLY A 397 -16.65 35.39 7.16
N ALA A 398 -16.57 34.46 6.22
CA ALA A 398 -17.59 34.16 5.23
C ALA A 398 -18.36 32.89 5.62
N TRP A 399 -19.64 32.84 5.27
CA TRP A 399 -20.44 31.64 5.41
C TRP A 399 -20.15 30.70 4.24
N VAL A 400 -19.69 29.49 4.54
CA VAL A 400 -19.63 28.39 3.57
C VAL A 400 -20.74 27.40 3.87
N ASN A 401 -21.35 26.84 2.82
CA ASN A 401 -22.38 25.83 2.95
C ASN A 401 -21.82 24.47 2.55
N MET A 402 -21.87 23.49 3.46
CA MET A 402 -21.59 22.10 3.14
C MET A 402 -22.89 21.38 2.80
N GLU A 403 -22.99 20.87 1.58
CA GLU A 403 -24.06 19.94 1.22
C GLU A 403 -23.95 18.66 2.06
N LEU A 404 -25.07 18.25 2.66
CA LEU A 404 -25.16 17.00 3.40
C LEU A 404 -25.75 15.92 2.51
N ASP A 405 -25.09 14.77 2.50
CA ASP A 405 -25.68 13.57 1.91
C ASP A 405 -26.62 12.90 2.94
N PRO A 406 -27.79 12.36 2.51
CA PRO A 406 -28.73 11.71 3.41
C PRO A 406 -28.13 10.61 4.28
N GLY A 407 -27.12 9.88 3.79
CA GLY A 407 -26.47 8.80 4.50
C GLY A 407 -25.51 9.24 5.60
N VAL A 408 -25.17 10.53 5.71
CA VAL A 408 -24.24 11.05 6.73
C VAL A 408 -24.77 10.79 8.14
N LEU A 409 -26.07 10.93 8.39
CA LEU A 409 -26.65 10.64 9.71
C LEU A 409 -26.50 9.16 10.06
N SER A 410 -26.86 8.27 9.13
CA SER A 410 -26.76 6.83 9.31
C SER A 410 -25.31 6.42 9.59
N ALA A 411 -24.36 7.01 8.87
CA ALA A 411 -22.93 6.80 9.06
C ALA A 411 -22.43 7.35 10.41
N ALA A 412 -23.01 8.44 10.90
CA ALA A 412 -22.65 9.07 12.18
C ALA A 412 -23.19 8.31 13.39
N VAL A 413 -24.37 7.71 13.26
CA VAL A 413 -24.99 6.87 14.30
C VAL A 413 -24.35 5.48 14.33
N GLY A 414 -24.08 4.91 13.15
CA GLY A 414 -23.54 3.56 13.02
C GLY A 414 -24.57 2.48 13.39
N PRO A 415 -24.12 1.23 13.59
CA PRO A 415 -25.00 0.13 14.00
C PRO A 415 -25.49 0.26 15.44
N VAL A 416 -26.81 0.22 15.63
CA VAL A 416 -27.45 0.32 16.95
C VAL A 416 -27.83 -1.08 17.45
N PRO A 417 -27.23 -1.58 18.54
CA PRO A 417 -27.61 -2.86 19.11
C PRO A 417 -28.96 -2.79 19.81
N THR A 418 -29.78 -3.83 19.64
CA THR A 418 -31.07 -3.97 20.32
C THR A 418 -31.34 -5.45 20.63
N LYS A 419 -32.15 -5.70 21.66
CA LYS A 419 -32.58 -7.04 22.04
C LYS A 419 -34.07 -7.19 21.77
N VAL A 420 -34.46 -8.29 21.15
CA VAL A 420 -35.86 -8.62 20.90
C VAL A 420 -36.17 -9.99 21.49
N GLN A 421 -37.25 -10.07 22.26
CA GLN A 421 -37.76 -11.32 22.80
C GLN A 421 -38.61 -11.99 21.73
N SER A 422 -38.21 -13.20 21.31
CA SER A 422 -38.92 -13.99 20.31
C SER A 422 -39.42 -15.31 20.91
N LYS A 423 -40.27 -16.03 20.17
CA LYS A 423 -40.63 -17.42 20.52
C LYS A 423 -39.42 -18.36 20.61
N ARG A 424 -38.29 -17.98 19.98
CA ARG A 424 -37.01 -18.71 20.02
C ARG A 424 -36.04 -18.17 21.09
N GLY A 425 -36.52 -17.34 22.01
CA GLY A 425 -35.72 -16.69 23.05
C GLY A 425 -35.27 -15.28 22.69
N ASN A 426 -34.38 -14.71 23.50
CA ASN A 426 -33.81 -13.38 23.28
C ASN A 426 -32.81 -13.40 22.13
N ARG A 427 -33.05 -12.57 21.11
CA ARG A 427 -32.12 -12.38 19.98
C ARG A 427 -31.42 -11.02 20.09
N ASP A 428 -30.11 -11.05 19.90
CA ASP A 428 -29.27 -9.84 19.77
C ASP A 428 -29.27 -9.39 18.30
N LEU A 429 -29.91 -8.25 18.05
CA LEU A 429 -30.05 -7.66 16.72
C LEU A 429 -29.28 -6.33 16.63
N LEU A 430 -29.01 -5.92 15.39
CA LEU A 430 -28.51 -4.61 15.03
C LEU A 430 -29.53 -3.93 14.12
N VAL A 431 -29.79 -2.65 14.37
CA VAL A 431 -30.55 -1.78 13.48
C VAL A 431 -29.59 -0.78 12.86
N LEU A 432 -29.64 -0.66 11.54
CA LEU A 432 -28.92 0.33 10.77
C LEU A 432 -29.94 1.35 10.25
N LEU A 433 -29.68 2.65 10.42
CA LEU A 433 -30.47 3.66 9.74
C LEU A 433 -30.23 3.56 8.23
N GLY A 434 -31.25 3.86 7.42
CA GLY A 434 -31.15 3.77 5.97
C GLY A 434 -30.21 4.83 5.39
N VAL A 435 -29.44 4.47 4.35
CA VAL A 435 -28.47 5.41 3.73
C VAL A 435 -29.09 6.44 2.80
N ARG A 436 -30.35 6.24 2.39
CA ARG A 436 -31.11 7.13 1.49
C ARG A 436 -32.10 7.97 2.27
N CYS A 437 -32.81 7.28 3.14
CA CYS A 437 -33.80 7.78 4.06
C CYS A 437 -33.47 7.11 5.40
N PRO A 438 -33.15 7.84 6.47
CA PRO A 438 -32.84 7.22 7.76
C PRO A 438 -33.96 6.29 8.27
N GLU A 439 -35.20 6.57 7.88
CA GLU A 439 -36.41 5.78 8.15
C GLU A 439 -36.51 4.47 7.36
N ASP A 440 -35.65 4.23 6.35
CA ASP A 440 -35.51 2.93 5.69
C ASP A 440 -34.58 2.03 6.54
N GLU A 441 -34.94 1.77 7.80
CA GLU A 441 -34.07 1.03 8.72
C GLU A 441 -33.88 -0.44 8.30
N VAL A 442 -32.64 -0.92 8.38
CA VAL A 442 -32.27 -2.31 8.10
C VAL A 442 -31.97 -3.04 9.40
N VAL A 443 -32.73 -4.10 9.67
CA VAL A 443 -32.51 -4.98 10.83
C VAL A 443 -31.74 -6.21 10.42
N MET A 444 -30.68 -6.53 11.15
CA MET A 444 -29.88 -7.73 10.96
C MET A 444 -29.47 -8.37 12.28
N GLN A 445 -29.15 -9.65 12.24
CA GLN A 445 -28.60 -10.33 13.40
C GLN A 445 -27.17 -9.86 13.66
N LYS A 446 -26.81 -9.68 14.94
CA LYS A 446 -25.45 -9.33 15.30
C LYS A 446 -24.49 -10.45 14.86
N PRO A 447 -23.40 -10.14 14.11
CA PRO A 447 -22.48 -11.17 13.65
C PRO A 447 -21.89 -12.00 14.79
N ALA A 448 -22.13 -13.31 14.76
CA ALA A 448 -21.53 -14.29 15.68
C ALA A 448 -20.46 -15.11 14.96
N ARG A 449 -19.45 -15.61 15.69
CA ARG A 449 -18.35 -16.43 15.12
C ARG A 449 -18.84 -17.72 14.45
N ALA A 450 -20.04 -18.20 14.80
CA ALA A 450 -20.71 -19.29 14.12
C ALA A 450 -21.50 -18.74 12.92
N THR A 451 -20.93 -18.89 11.72
CA THR A 451 -21.48 -18.39 10.44
C THR A 451 -22.81 -18.99 10.03
N ARG A 452 -23.33 -19.98 10.76
CA ARG A 452 -24.53 -20.75 10.38
C ARG A 452 -25.84 -19.96 10.54
N ASP A 453 -25.84 -18.90 11.36
CA ASP A 453 -27.07 -18.19 11.78
C ASP A 453 -27.12 -16.69 11.42
N LEU A 454 -26.17 -16.17 10.64
CA LEU A 454 -26.17 -14.73 10.26
C LEU A 454 -27.43 -14.31 9.47
N PHE A 455 -28.12 -15.27 8.85
CA PHE A 455 -29.36 -15.08 8.09
C PHE A 455 -30.51 -15.94 8.61
N GLY A 456 -30.53 -16.28 9.91
CA GLY A 456 -31.71 -16.95 10.47
C GLY A 456 -32.94 -16.06 10.29
N ASP A 457 -33.96 -16.54 9.58
CA ASP A 457 -35.17 -15.77 9.23
C ASP A 457 -35.64 -14.92 10.40
N LEU A 458 -35.50 -13.60 10.25
CA LEU A 458 -36.10 -12.64 11.16
C LEU A 458 -37.53 -12.43 10.70
N THR A 459 -38.48 -12.72 11.60
CA THR A 459 -39.90 -12.45 11.35
C THR A 459 -40.13 -10.95 11.23
N ASP A 460 -41.16 -10.54 10.47
CA ASP A 460 -41.52 -9.12 10.34
C ASP A 460 -41.84 -8.47 11.68
N GLN A 461 -42.39 -9.25 12.62
CA GLN A 461 -42.65 -8.78 13.98
C GLN A 461 -41.35 -8.51 14.75
N GLU A 462 -40.34 -9.40 14.66
CA GLU A 462 -39.03 -9.15 15.27
C GLU A 462 -38.36 -7.89 14.69
N ARG A 463 -38.47 -7.69 13.37
CA ARG A 463 -37.96 -6.49 12.68
C ARG A 463 -38.67 -5.23 13.18
N ALA A 464 -40.00 -5.24 13.21
CA ALA A 464 -40.80 -4.11 13.67
C ALA A 464 -40.50 -3.75 15.15
N THR A 465 -40.38 -4.74 16.03
CA THR A 465 -40.01 -4.50 17.44
C THR A 465 -38.59 -3.95 17.57
N ALA A 466 -37.62 -4.48 16.82
CA ALA A 466 -36.26 -3.95 16.82
C ALA A 466 -36.21 -2.48 16.41
N VAL A 467 -36.92 -2.11 15.33
CA VAL A 467 -37.04 -0.73 14.84
C VAL A 467 -37.72 0.16 15.87
N ALA A 468 -38.84 -0.28 16.46
CA ALA A 468 -39.55 0.48 17.50
C ALA A 468 -38.65 0.76 18.73
N ASN A 469 -37.90 -0.25 19.17
CA ASN A 469 -36.95 -0.10 20.28
C ASN A 469 -35.87 0.93 19.98
N VAL A 470 -35.40 1.02 18.72
CA VAL A 470 -34.35 1.98 18.32
C VAL A 470 -34.93 3.38 18.10
N ARG A 471 -36.13 3.50 17.52
CA ARG A 471 -36.84 4.78 17.39
C ARG A 471 -37.21 5.38 18.76
N GLY A 472 -37.38 4.55 19.80
CA GLY A 472 -37.57 5.01 21.18
C GLY A 472 -36.30 5.51 21.89
N GLN A 473 -35.12 5.32 21.30
CA GLN A 473 -33.84 5.71 21.90
C GLN A 473 -33.38 7.09 21.45
N GLN A 474 -32.55 7.72 22.29
CA GLN A 474 -31.76 8.88 21.92
C GLN A 474 -30.38 8.38 21.46
N LEU A 475 -30.11 8.53 20.17
CA LEU A 475 -28.92 7.97 19.53
C LEU A 475 -27.81 9.00 19.50
N ARG A 476 -26.59 8.59 19.86
CA ARG A 476 -25.43 9.47 19.81
C ARG A 476 -24.93 9.62 18.37
N VAL A 477 -24.71 10.85 17.94
CA VAL A 477 -24.14 11.19 16.64
C VAL A 477 -22.63 11.35 16.77
N GLN A 478 -21.86 10.55 16.03
CA GLN A 478 -20.40 10.60 16.00
C GLN A 478 -19.90 10.76 14.56
N SER A 479 -19.85 12.00 14.06
CA SER A 479 -19.29 12.29 12.74
C SER A 479 -18.41 13.51 12.75
N LEU A 480 -17.29 13.41 12.04
CA LEU A 480 -16.40 14.52 11.74
C LEU A 480 -17.11 15.57 10.85
N LEU A 481 -18.11 15.17 10.07
CA LEU A 481 -18.85 16.07 9.18
C LEU A 481 -20.03 16.78 9.86
N LEU A 482 -20.39 16.39 11.09
CA LEU A 482 -21.49 17.01 11.84
C LEU A 482 -20.95 17.68 13.13
N PRO A 483 -20.02 18.64 13.03
CA PRO A 483 -19.41 19.23 14.21
C PRO A 483 -20.46 19.99 15.03
N GLY A 484 -20.48 19.73 16.34
CA GLY A 484 -21.39 20.37 17.27
C GLY A 484 -22.73 19.65 17.44
N LEU A 485 -23.13 18.80 16.49
CA LEU A 485 -24.35 18.00 16.60
C LEU A 485 -24.10 16.73 17.42
N ARG A 486 -24.99 16.44 18.37
CA ARG A 486 -24.70 15.40 19.39
C ARG A 486 -25.68 14.24 19.35
N GLU A 487 -26.95 14.51 19.11
CA GLU A 487 -28.01 13.54 19.38
C GLU A 487 -29.03 13.48 18.25
N ALA A 488 -29.43 12.26 17.92
CA ALA A 488 -30.50 11.96 16.99
C ALA A 488 -31.67 11.31 17.73
N LYS A 489 -32.89 11.81 17.49
CA LYS A 489 -34.12 11.31 18.10
C LYS A 489 -35.20 11.17 17.04
N PHE A 490 -35.96 10.08 17.09
CA PHE A 490 -37.11 9.89 16.22
C PHE A 490 -38.37 10.49 16.85
N ASP A 491 -39.06 11.35 16.11
CA ASP A 491 -40.34 11.96 16.49
C ASP A 491 -41.16 12.22 15.21
N GLY A 492 -41.79 11.14 14.71
CA GLY A 492 -42.43 11.07 13.40
C GLY A 492 -41.45 11.06 12.21
N SER A 493 -40.27 11.63 12.39
CA SER A 493 -39.12 11.65 11.48
C SER A 493 -37.84 11.75 12.31
N TRP A 494 -36.69 11.37 11.74
CA TRP A 494 -35.41 11.54 12.43
C TRP A 494 -35.04 13.04 12.53
N LYS A 495 -34.81 13.49 13.77
CA LYS A 495 -34.34 14.84 14.10
C LYS A 495 -32.93 14.77 14.70
N VAL A 496 -32.08 15.74 14.37
CA VAL A 496 -30.75 15.91 15.00
C VAL A 496 -30.77 17.23 15.76
N ASP A 497 -30.53 17.17 17.07
CA ASP A 497 -30.62 18.30 18.00
C ASP A 497 -31.90 19.17 17.79
N GLY A 498 -33.03 18.49 17.51
CA GLY A 498 -34.35 19.11 17.33
C GLY A 498 -34.72 19.50 15.89
N THR A 499 -33.77 19.57 14.96
CA THR A 499 -34.05 19.88 13.54
C THR A 499 -34.27 18.60 12.73
N LYS A 500 -35.29 18.56 11.85
CA LYS A 500 -35.54 17.40 10.99
C LYS A 500 -34.35 17.15 10.06
N TRP A 501 -33.95 15.89 9.92
CA TRP A 501 -32.81 15.52 9.07
C TRP A 501 -33.03 15.91 7.60
N ALA A 502 -34.23 15.73 7.07
CA ALA A 502 -34.57 16.14 5.70
C ALA A 502 -34.37 17.65 5.47
N ASP A 503 -34.67 18.48 6.48
CA ASP A 503 -34.46 19.93 6.40
C ASP A 503 -32.97 20.27 6.45
N LEU A 504 -32.18 19.57 7.28
CA LEU A 504 -30.72 19.71 7.32
C LEU A 504 -30.07 19.29 6.00
N VAL A 505 -30.52 18.20 5.38
CA VAL A 505 -30.04 17.76 4.05
C VAL A 505 -30.34 18.82 2.99
N LYS A 506 -31.56 19.37 2.99
CA LYS A 506 -31.98 20.40 2.02
C LYS A 506 -31.23 21.71 2.19
N GLN A 507 -30.97 22.13 3.43
CA GLN A 507 -30.32 23.41 3.74
C GLN A 507 -28.79 23.32 3.69
N GLY A 508 -28.23 22.15 4.00
CA GLY A 508 -26.80 21.96 4.27
C GLY A 508 -26.38 22.47 5.65
N ILE A 509 -25.09 22.32 5.97
CA ILE A 509 -24.50 22.91 7.18
C ILE A 509 -23.76 24.19 6.80
N ARG A 510 -24.23 25.31 7.36
CA ARG A 510 -23.57 26.60 7.22
C ARG A 510 -22.52 26.77 8.32
N ILE A 511 -21.28 27.01 7.92
CA ILE A 511 -20.19 27.30 8.85
C ILE A 511 -19.62 28.68 8.54
N LYS A 512 -19.47 29.51 9.58
CA LYS A 512 -18.77 30.79 9.46
C LYS A 512 -17.27 30.52 9.57
N VAL A 513 -16.52 30.85 8.53
CA VAL A 513 -15.07 30.62 8.46
C VAL A 513 -14.37 31.96 8.29
N PRO A 514 -13.39 32.34 9.15
CA PRO A 514 -12.66 33.59 9.03
C PRO A 514 -12.02 33.78 7.65
N GLN A 515 -11.84 35.03 7.21
CA GLN A 515 -11.08 35.29 5.99
C GLN A 515 -9.64 35.66 6.29
N VAL A 516 -8.71 35.16 5.49
CA VAL A 516 -7.25 35.43 5.60
C VAL A 516 -6.72 36.09 4.33
N ALA A 517 -5.57 36.76 4.41
CA ALA A 517 -4.98 37.43 3.25
C ALA A 517 -4.74 36.49 2.04
N ALA A 518 -5.19 36.94 0.87
CA ALA A 518 -4.95 36.26 -0.40
C ALA A 518 -3.48 36.39 -0.82
N PRO A 519 -2.90 35.35 -1.45
CA PRO A 519 -1.58 35.43 -2.04
C PRO A 519 -1.61 36.25 -3.35
N SER A 520 -0.48 36.87 -3.70
CA SER A 520 -0.37 37.74 -4.90
C SER A 520 -0.62 37.00 -6.22
N TRP A 521 -0.41 35.69 -6.26
CA TRP A 521 -0.63 34.89 -7.46
C TRP A 521 -2.12 34.63 -7.75
N CYS A 522 -3.05 34.89 -6.81
CA CYS A 522 -4.48 34.68 -7.06
C CYS A 522 -5.01 35.54 -8.21
N ASP A 523 -4.53 36.77 -8.35
CA ASP A 523 -5.01 37.69 -9.38
C ASP A 523 -4.58 37.25 -10.79
N THR A 524 -3.48 36.51 -10.90
CA THR A 524 -2.94 36.01 -12.18
C THR A 524 -3.80 34.95 -12.85
N LEU A 525 -4.73 34.31 -12.11
CA LEU A 525 -5.58 33.23 -12.61
C LEU A 525 -6.82 33.71 -13.38
N ASN A 526 -7.13 35.01 -13.34
CA ASN A 526 -8.34 35.58 -13.96
C ASN A 526 -8.16 36.02 -15.43
N ALA A 527 -6.99 35.80 -16.05
CA ALA A 527 -6.69 36.24 -17.41
C ALA A 527 -7.05 35.20 -18.50
N GLN A 528 -7.20 35.63 -19.77
CA GLN A 528 -7.55 34.80 -20.95
C GLN A 528 -6.61 33.60 -21.22
N ASN A 529 -5.49 33.47 -20.49
CA ASN A 529 -4.53 32.36 -20.55
C ASN A 529 -4.49 31.49 -19.27
N ALA A 530 -5.63 31.30 -18.60
CA ALA A 530 -5.74 30.61 -17.31
C ALA A 530 -5.07 29.20 -17.27
N GLN A 531 -5.13 28.42 -18.37
CA GLN A 531 -4.50 27.10 -18.46
C GLN A 531 -2.97 27.16 -18.33
N ASN A 532 -2.33 28.05 -19.08
CA ASN A 532 -0.88 28.23 -19.01
C ASN A 532 -0.48 28.84 -17.67
N ALA A 533 -1.28 29.75 -17.12
CA ALA A 533 -1.05 30.37 -15.82
C ALA A 533 -1.10 29.33 -14.67
N ALA A 534 -2.10 28.46 -14.65
CA ALA A 534 -2.24 27.43 -13.61
C ALA A 534 -1.09 26.42 -13.65
N LEU A 535 -0.70 25.94 -14.85
CA LEU A 535 0.42 25.02 -14.98
C LEU A 535 1.76 25.70 -14.65
N ALA A 536 1.94 26.97 -15.02
CA ALA A 536 3.11 27.76 -14.63
C ALA A 536 3.17 27.96 -13.12
N LEU A 537 2.03 28.19 -12.46
CA LEU A 537 1.94 28.32 -11.01
C LEU A 537 2.30 27.01 -10.29
N LEU A 538 1.85 25.85 -10.81
CA LEU A 538 2.31 24.54 -10.32
C LEU A 538 3.80 24.28 -10.56
N ARG A 539 4.49 25.10 -11.34
CA ARG A 539 5.95 25.03 -11.56
C ARG A 539 6.70 26.14 -10.82
N ASN A 540 5.98 27.08 -10.21
CA ASN A 540 6.55 28.21 -9.49
C ASN A 540 6.93 27.79 -8.07
N ASP A 541 8.23 27.71 -7.81
CA ASP A 541 8.78 27.28 -6.52
C ASP A 541 8.54 28.33 -5.42
N ALA A 542 8.52 29.63 -5.75
CA ALA A 542 8.23 30.70 -4.79
C ALA A 542 6.77 30.64 -4.29
N ALA A 543 5.80 30.37 -5.18
CA ALA A 543 4.40 30.17 -4.79
C ALA A 543 4.24 28.94 -3.87
N LEU A 544 5.00 27.87 -4.14
CA LEU A 544 5.01 26.67 -3.31
C LEU A 544 5.69 26.94 -1.96
N GLU A 545 6.77 27.71 -1.92
CA GLU A 545 7.46 28.11 -0.69
C GLU A 545 6.54 28.89 0.24
N GLU A 546 5.88 29.92 -0.28
CA GLU A 546 4.89 30.72 0.46
C GLU A 546 3.81 29.80 1.05
N ALA A 547 3.23 28.93 0.23
CA ALA A 547 2.17 28.02 0.64
C ALA A 547 2.62 27.03 1.74
N LEU A 548 3.85 26.53 1.68
CA LEU A 548 4.40 25.62 2.69
C LEU A 548 4.76 26.35 3.99
N GLY A 549 5.20 27.60 3.89
CA GLY A 549 5.68 28.45 4.99
C GLY A 549 4.60 29.11 5.83
N VAL A 550 3.33 29.08 5.40
CA VAL A 550 2.22 29.72 6.11
C VAL A 550 1.21 28.75 6.72
N SER A 551 0.42 29.24 7.66
CA SER A 551 -0.75 28.54 8.20
C SER A 551 -1.86 29.52 8.57
N GLY A 552 -3.09 29.04 8.68
CA GLY A 552 -4.24 29.87 9.04
C GLY A 552 -5.45 29.04 9.43
N ALA A 553 -6.44 29.69 10.03
CA ALA A 553 -7.72 29.08 10.42
C ALA A 553 -8.88 29.49 9.49
N GLY A 554 -8.60 30.23 8.42
CA GLY A 554 -9.59 30.82 7.52
C GLY A 554 -9.51 30.35 6.06
N LEU A 555 -10.22 31.08 5.20
CA LEU A 555 -10.19 30.96 3.73
C LEU A 555 -9.76 32.30 3.13
N ILE A 556 -9.16 32.31 1.95
CA ILE A 556 -8.95 33.60 1.26
C ILE A 556 -10.28 34.16 0.73
N PRO A 557 -10.40 35.48 0.49
CA PRO A 557 -11.48 36.04 -0.31
C PRO A 557 -11.57 35.34 -1.68
N ARG A 558 -12.79 35.04 -2.15
CA ARG A 558 -13.04 34.33 -3.43
C ARG A 558 -12.34 32.96 -3.54
N ALA A 559 -12.13 32.26 -2.42
CA ALA A 559 -11.48 30.94 -2.39
C ALA A 559 -12.11 29.93 -3.36
N GLU A 560 -13.45 29.89 -3.43
CA GLU A 560 -14.19 29.01 -4.35
C GLU A 560 -13.79 29.26 -5.82
N GLU A 561 -13.82 30.52 -6.26
CA GLU A 561 -13.48 30.91 -7.63
C GLU A 561 -12.04 30.54 -7.98
N VAL A 562 -11.11 30.76 -7.03
CA VAL A 562 -9.69 30.40 -7.21
C VAL A 562 -9.52 28.88 -7.32
N VAL A 563 -10.17 28.09 -6.47
CA VAL A 563 -10.12 26.62 -6.55
C VAL A 563 -10.72 26.13 -7.87
N LEU A 564 -11.87 26.66 -8.28
CA LEU A 564 -12.51 26.34 -9.56
C LEU A 564 -11.60 26.66 -10.75
N ALA A 565 -10.98 27.84 -10.75
CA ALA A 565 -10.07 28.27 -11.80
C ALA A 565 -8.82 27.37 -11.88
N LEU A 566 -8.20 27.07 -10.74
CA LEU A 566 -7.05 26.17 -10.67
C LEU A 566 -7.38 24.79 -11.22
N VAL A 567 -8.47 24.18 -10.74
CA VAL A 567 -8.80 22.80 -11.07
C VAL A 567 -9.30 22.63 -12.50
N SER A 568 -10.06 23.61 -13.02
CA SER A 568 -10.57 23.57 -14.39
C SER A 568 -9.48 23.85 -15.45
N SER A 569 -8.39 24.50 -15.05
CA SER A 569 -7.27 24.88 -15.91
C SER A 569 -6.14 23.84 -15.97
N LEU A 570 -6.29 22.69 -15.31
CA LEU A 570 -5.26 21.65 -15.24
C LEU A 570 -5.63 20.40 -16.04
N PRO A 571 -4.65 19.56 -16.43
CA PRO A 571 -4.93 18.28 -17.03
C PRO A 571 -5.89 17.47 -16.16
N HIS A 572 -6.95 16.95 -16.77
CA HIS A 572 -8.05 16.29 -16.07
C HIS A 572 -7.59 15.14 -15.15
N ALA A 573 -6.57 14.38 -15.59
CA ALA A 573 -5.97 13.31 -14.79
C ALA A 573 -5.36 13.81 -13.47
N VAL A 574 -4.74 15.00 -13.45
CA VAL A 574 -4.16 15.62 -12.24
C VAL A 574 -5.29 16.06 -11.29
N SER A 575 -6.29 16.75 -11.82
CA SER A 575 -7.42 17.27 -11.05
C SER A 575 -8.25 16.15 -10.39
N LEU A 576 -8.64 15.13 -11.17
CA LEU A 576 -9.35 13.96 -10.64
C LEU A 576 -8.51 13.19 -9.62
N ARG A 577 -7.21 13.02 -9.89
CA ARG A 577 -6.30 12.37 -8.95
C ARG A 577 -6.21 13.14 -7.64
N ALA A 578 -6.17 14.47 -7.67
CA ALA A 578 -6.18 15.30 -6.47
C ALA A 578 -7.47 15.10 -5.66
N VAL A 579 -8.64 15.17 -6.30
CA VAL A 579 -9.92 14.91 -5.62
C VAL A 579 -9.97 13.50 -5.04
N SER A 580 -9.49 12.51 -5.78
CA SER A 580 -9.49 11.11 -5.32
C SER A 580 -8.67 10.89 -4.05
N LEU A 581 -7.62 11.68 -3.84
CA LEU A 581 -6.78 11.62 -2.65
C LEU A 581 -7.40 12.37 -1.46
N LEU A 582 -8.27 13.36 -1.70
CA LEU A 582 -9.01 14.04 -0.64
C LEU A 582 -10.25 13.25 -0.19
N ARG A 583 -10.89 12.56 -1.13
CA ARG A 583 -12.05 11.70 -0.86
C ARG A 583 -11.74 10.74 0.28
N GLN A 584 -12.65 10.65 1.25
CA GLN A 584 -12.58 9.72 2.37
C GLN A 584 -11.40 9.97 3.35
N GLN A 585 -10.63 11.05 3.20
CA GLN A 585 -9.48 11.39 4.03
C GLN A 585 -9.77 12.61 4.92
N TYR A 586 -10.51 12.42 6.02
CA TYR A 586 -10.99 13.53 6.87
C TYR A 586 -10.15 13.80 8.13
N VAL A 587 -9.04 13.08 8.32
CA VAL A 587 -8.11 13.28 9.45
C VAL A 587 -6.73 13.69 8.94
N SER A 588 -6.23 12.97 7.95
CA SER A 588 -4.98 13.26 7.28
C SER A 588 -5.08 12.80 5.84
N VAL A 589 -4.49 13.56 4.92
CA VAL A 589 -4.35 13.15 3.52
C VAL A 589 -2.92 12.66 3.35
N SER A 590 -2.74 11.36 3.14
CA SER A 590 -1.42 10.77 2.90
C SER A 590 -1.31 10.33 1.45
N MET A 591 -0.47 11.03 0.68
CA MET A 591 -0.22 10.61 -0.70
C MET A 591 0.76 9.44 -0.71
N PRO A 592 0.60 8.48 -1.66
CA PRO A 592 1.55 7.39 -1.83
C PRO A 592 2.97 7.91 -2.04
N THR A 593 3.96 7.21 -1.51
CA THR A 593 5.38 7.49 -1.80
C THR A 593 5.95 6.42 -2.72
N PRO A 594 6.83 6.79 -3.68
CA PRO A 594 7.51 5.80 -4.50
C PRO A 594 8.46 4.94 -3.63
N SER A 595 8.86 3.78 -4.14
CA SER A 595 9.96 2.99 -3.57
C SER A 595 11.28 3.77 -3.66
N LEU A 596 12.35 3.31 -2.97
CA LEU A 596 13.67 3.96 -3.02
C LEU A 596 14.26 4.07 -4.44
N HIS A 597 13.86 3.18 -5.34
CA HIS A 597 14.28 3.17 -6.74
C HIS A 597 13.29 3.91 -7.65
N GLY A 598 12.27 4.57 -7.08
CA GLY A 598 11.26 5.31 -7.82
C GLY A 598 10.15 4.46 -8.44
N GLY A 599 10.18 3.14 -8.25
CA GLY A 599 9.11 2.22 -8.69
C GLY A 599 7.92 2.17 -7.71
N LEU A 600 6.91 1.39 -8.07
CA LEU A 600 5.67 1.21 -7.29
C LEU A 600 5.95 0.51 -5.94
N ALA A 601 5.28 0.93 -4.87
CA ALA A 601 5.33 0.29 -3.56
C ALA A 601 4.13 -0.66 -3.34
N ASP A 602 4.28 -1.65 -2.45
CA ASP A 602 3.34 -2.78 -2.32
C ASP A 602 1.92 -2.44 -1.80
N GLN A 603 1.68 -1.25 -1.25
CA GLN A 603 0.38 -0.93 -0.60
C GLN A 603 -0.48 0.05 -1.41
N LEU A 604 0.08 1.18 -1.85
CA LEU A 604 -0.52 2.14 -2.79
C LEU A 604 0.59 2.72 -3.66
N ALA A 605 0.37 2.77 -4.97
CA ALA A 605 1.35 3.30 -5.91
C ALA A 605 1.34 4.83 -5.98
N ALA A 606 2.52 5.43 -5.95
CA ALA A 606 2.75 6.78 -6.45
C ALA A 606 2.90 6.70 -7.97
N TYR A 607 2.15 7.51 -8.70
CA TYR A 607 2.12 7.49 -10.16
C TYR A 607 2.80 8.71 -10.74
N ASP A 608 3.28 8.58 -11.98
CA ASP A 608 3.85 9.71 -12.69
C ASP A 608 2.80 10.83 -12.82
N GLY A 609 3.21 12.06 -12.48
CA GLY A 609 2.33 13.22 -12.34
C GLY A 609 1.84 13.50 -10.92
N ASP A 610 1.98 12.58 -9.95
CA ASP A 610 1.57 12.83 -8.55
C ASP A 610 2.35 14.00 -7.90
N TRP A 611 3.51 14.40 -8.45
CA TRP A 611 4.19 15.65 -8.04
C TRP A 611 3.37 16.91 -8.37
N LEU A 612 2.66 16.94 -9.51
CA LEU A 612 1.75 18.05 -9.84
C LEU A 612 0.54 18.04 -8.92
N VAL A 613 0.04 16.85 -8.58
CA VAL A 613 -1.07 16.68 -7.63
C VAL A 613 -0.69 17.19 -6.25
N TYR A 614 0.50 16.85 -5.75
CA TYR A 614 1.00 17.36 -4.49
C TYR A 614 1.09 18.90 -4.50
N ARG A 615 1.68 19.48 -5.55
CA ARG A 615 1.79 20.94 -5.67
C ARG A 615 0.42 21.62 -5.75
N LEU A 616 -0.54 21.03 -6.45
CA LEU A 616 -1.94 21.51 -6.48
C LEU A 616 -2.54 21.51 -5.07
N LEU A 617 -2.40 20.42 -4.31
CA LEU A 617 -2.92 20.33 -2.95
C LEU A 617 -2.23 21.32 -1.98
N VAL A 618 -0.94 21.60 -2.19
CA VAL A 618 -0.24 22.67 -1.44
C VAL A 618 -0.81 24.04 -1.76
N LEU A 619 -1.06 24.38 -3.03
CA LEU A 619 -1.69 25.67 -3.38
C LEU A 619 -3.12 25.76 -2.83
N ILE A 620 -3.91 24.67 -2.91
CA ILE A 620 -5.24 24.61 -2.30
C ILE A 620 -5.16 24.81 -0.79
N SER A 621 -4.13 24.28 -0.12
CA SER A 621 -3.92 24.51 1.32
C SER A 621 -3.60 25.97 1.66
N ARG A 622 -3.04 26.74 0.71
CA ARG A 622 -2.83 28.19 0.86
C ARG A 622 -4.12 28.99 0.63
N THR A 623 -4.98 28.53 -0.27
CA THR A 623 -6.32 29.08 -0.53
C THR A 623 -7.30 28.79 0.60
N ALA A 624 -7.22 27.59 1.19
CA ALA A 624 -8.10 27.10 2.23
C ALA A 624 -7.33 26.46 3.41
N PRO A 625 -6.52 27.22 4.17
CA PRO A 625 -5.70 26.67 5.27
C PRO A 625 -6.55 26.11 6.43
N ALA A 626 -7.81 26.54 6.54
CA ALA A 626 -8.78 25.95 7.46
C ALA A 626 -9.20 24.51 7.10
N ALA A 627 -9.04 24.10 5.84
CA ALA A 627 -9.37 22.74 5.38
C ALA A 627 -8.17 21.79 5.48
N LEU A 628 -7.03 22.23 4.96
CA LEU A 628 -5.87 21.39 4.72
C LEU A 628 -4.59 22.12 5.10
N ARG A 629 -3.65 21.42 5.75
CA ARG A 629 -2.34 21.96 6.12
C ARG A 629 -1.22 21.03 5.66
N PRO A 630 -0.22 21.51 4.90
CA PRO A 630 0.91 20.69 4.51
C PRO A 630 1.70 20.23 5.74
N ALA A 631 1.96 18.92 5.81
CA ALA A 631 2.84 18.29 6.78
C ALA A 631 4.15 17.88 6.09
N MET A 632 4.81 16.81 6.56
CA MET A 632 5.98 16.26 5.86
C MET A 632 5.57 15.78 4.47
N PRO A 633 6.15 16.29 3.37
CA PRO A 633 5.80 15.88 2.02
C PRO A 633 5.80 14.34 1.84
N PRO A 634 4.82 13.76 1.12
CA PRO A 634 3.70 14.40 0.44
C PRO A 634 2.38 14.37 1.26
N ASN A 635 2.45 14.60 2.57
CA ASN A 635 1.30 14.44 3.47
C ASN A 635 0.71 15.79 3.91
N PHE A 636 -0.57 15.74 4.31
CA PHE A 636 -1.31 16.87 4.85
C PHE A 636 -2.10 16.47 6.09
N THR A 637 -2.24 17.41 7.02
CA THR A 637 -3.18 17.33 8.14
C THR A 637 -4.49 17.98 7.73
N VAL A 638 -5.61 17.35 8.03
CA VAL A 638 -6.95 17.95 7.85
C VAL A 638 -7.26 18.77 9.09
N THR A 639 -7.37 20.09 8.92
CA THR A 639 -7.63 21.03 10.00
C THR A 639 -9.11 21.10 10.33
N ASN A 640 -9.97 21.08 9.31
CA ASN A 640 -11.41 20.97 9.47
C ASN A 640 -12.01 20.08 8.36
N PRO A 641 -12.60 18.93 8.72
CA PRO A 641 -13.15 17.97 7.76
C PRO A 641 -14.37 18.51 6.99
N VAL A 642 -15.17 19.40 7.58
CA VAL A 642 -16.31 20.03 6.90
C VAL A 642 -15.82 20.99 5.82
N ILE A 643 -14.84 21.83 6.13
CA ILE A 643 -14.29 22.76 5.15
C ILE A 643 -13.56 21.98 4.05
N LEU A 644 -12.87 20.90 4.39
CA LEU A 644 -12.29 20.01 3.37
C LEU A 644 -13.36 19.44 2.43
N ARG A 645 -14.53 19.06 2.95
CA ARG A 645 -15.65 18.56 2.14
C ARG A 645 -16.20 19.64 1.20
N VAL A 646 -16.26 20.89 1.65
CA VAL A 646 -16.62 22.04 0.80
C VAL A 646 -15.59 22.23 -0.32
N VAL A 647 -14.29 22.23 0.02
CA VAL A 647 -13.20 22.35 -0.96
C VAL A 647 -13.22 21.19 -1.97
N GLU A 648 -13.47 19.96 -1.51
CA GLU A 648 -13.67 18.80 -2.38
C GLU A 648 -14.79 19.04 -3.40
N GLY A 649 -15.92 19.61 -2.96
CA GLY A 649 -17.04 20.01 -3.81
C GLY A 649 -16.64 21.04 -4.85
N TRP A 650 -15.90 22.08 -4.47
CA TRP A 650 -15.36 23.08 -5.40
C TRP A 650 -14.42 22.47 -6.43
N MET A 651 -13.54 21.57 -6.01
CA MET A 651 -12.64 20.86 -6.94
C MET A 651 -13.44 20.01 -7.94
N MET A 652 -14.47 19.28 -7.48
CA MET A 652 -15.33 18.50 -8.36
C MET A 652 -16.08 19.38 -9.37
N ALA A 653 -16.63 20.51 -8.95
CA ALA A 653 -17.26 21.46 -9.85
C ALA A 653 -16.26 22.03 -10.88
N GLY A 654 -15.00 22.25 -10.48
CA GLY A 654 -13.92 22.66 -11.39
C GLY A 654 -13.59 21.60 -12.43
N VAL A 655 -13.59 20.32 -12.02
CA VAL A 655 -13.43 19.17 -12.93
C VAL A 655 -14.58 19.11 -13.93
N GLU A 656 -15.83 19.21 -13.47
CA GLU A 656 -17.03 19.19 -14.33
C GLU A 656 -17.01 20.35 -15.34
N ARG A 657 -16.60 21.55 -14.90
CA ARG A 657 -16.45 22.71 -15.78
C ARG A 657 -15.47 22.46 -16.92
N ALA A 658 -14.31 21.88 -16.62
CA ALA A 658 -13.31 21.55 -17.65
C ALA A 658 -13.85 20.53 -18.66
N MET A 659 -14.58 19.51 -18.19
CA MET A 659 -15.19 18.50 -19.07
C MET A 659 -16.23 19.12 -20.02
N CYS A 660 -17.08 20.03 -19.52
CA CYS A 660 -18.05 20.75 -20.33
C CYS A 660 -17.36 21.63 -21.39
N SER A 661 -16.31 22.39 -21.02
CA SER A 661 -15.60 23.28 -21.94
C SER A 661 -14.90 22.55 -23.10
N HIS A 662 -14.29 21.39 -22.84
CA HIS A 662 -13.67 20.58 -23.91
C HIS A 662 -14.70 19.94 -24.85
N THR A 663 -15.91 19.68 -24.36
CA THR A 663 -16.98 19.10 -25.18
C THR A 663 -17.59 20.13 -26.12
N VAL A 664 -17.71 21.39 -25.69
CA VAL A 664 -18.26 22.49 -26.51
C VAL A 664 -17.39 22.83 -27.72
N LEU A 665 -16.06 22.75 -27.60
CA LEU A 665 -15.13 23.00 -28.72
C LEU A 665 -15.03 21.82 -29.71
N ALA A 666 -15.50 20.63 -29.35
CA ALA A 666 -15.38 19.41 -30.15
C ALA A 666 -16.68 18.97 -30.84
N SER A 667 -17.79 19.72 -30.72
CA SER A 667 -19.04 19.37 -31.42
C SER A 667 -19.86 20.57 -31.88
N THR A 668 -19.91 20.73 -33.20
CA THR A 668 -21.16 20.91 -33.94
C THR A 668 -22.23 19.98 -33.34
N SER A 669 -23.27 20.53 -32.71
CA SER A 669 -24.57 19.90 -32.40
C SER A 669 -24.60 18.37 -32.27
N GLN A 670 -24.07 17.80 -31.19
CA GLN A 670 -24.22 16.36 -30.90
C GLN A 670 -25.27 16.11 -29.80
N SER A 671 -26.29 15.35 -30.17
CA SER A 671 -27.42 14.96 -29.32
C SER A 671 -27.00 13.99 -28.19
N PRO A 672 -27.60 14.07 -26.98
CA PRO A 672 -27.38 13.11 -25.88
C PRO A 672 -27.65 11.64 -26.22
N ALA A 673 -28.29 11.35 -27.37
CA ALA A 673 -28.67 10.01 -27.79
C ALA A 673 -27.54 9.17 -28.45
N GLN A 674 -26.25 9.50 -28.25
CA GLN A 674 -25.13 8.83 -28.96
C GLN A 674 -25.10 7.30 -28.79
N TRP A 675 -25.27 6.79 -27.56
CA TRP A 675 -25.27 5.35 -27.31
C TRP A 675 -26.56 4.66 -27.79
N GLU A 676 -27.70 5.33 -27.65
CA GLU A 676 -29.01 4.80 -28.05
C GLU A 676 -29.17 4.75 -29.58
N GLN A 677 -28.61 5.73 -30.28
CA GLN A 677 -28.64 5.82 -31.74
C GLN A 677 -27.48 5.06 -32.41
N HIS A 678 -26.50 4.58 -31.63
CA HIS A 678 -25.37 3.84 -32.20
C HIS A 678 -25.85 2.50 -32.78
N PRO A 679 -25.62 2.21 -34.08
CA PRO A 679 -26.17 1.01 -34.72
C PRO A 679 -25.82 -0.30 -34.00
N SER A 680 -24.60 -0.38 -33.46
CA SER A 680 -24.10 -1.55 -32.72
C SER A 680 -24.76 -1.79 -31.36
N TRP A 681 -25.54 -0.84 -30.83
CA TRP A 681 -26.18 -0.93 -29.51
C TRP A 681 -27.70 -1.07 -29.56
N THR A 682 -28.30 -1.02 -30.76
CA THR A 682 -29.75 -1.15 -30.98
C THR A 682 -30.38 -2.39 -30.34
N THR A 683 -29.64 -3.50 -30.26
CA THR A 683 -30.11 -4.75 -29.64
C THR A 683 -30.21 -4.66 -28.11
N MET A 684 -29.44 -3.77 -27.47
CA MET A 684 -29.43 -3.65 -26.01
C MET A 684 -30.71 -3.04 -25.43
N SER A 685 -31.43 -2.22 -26.20
CA SER A 685 -32.76 -1.75 -25.80
C SER A 685 -33.72 -2.92 -25.59
N ARG A 686 -33.68 -3.95 -26.46
CA ARG A 686 -34.47 -5.19 -26.31
C ARG A 686 -33.98 -6.07 -25.16
N ALA A 687 -32.66 -6.15 -24.94
CA ALA A 687 -32.11 -6.90 -23.81
C ALA A 687 -32.65 -6.37 -22.46
N SER A 688 -32.92 -5.07 -22.38
CA SER A 688 -33.54 -4.44 -21.20
C SER A 688 -34.94 -4.96 -20.89
N GLU A 689 -35.70 -5.33 -21.92
CA GLU A 689 -37.06 -5.89 -21.78
C GLU A 689 -37.01 -7.35 -21.30
N SER A 690 -35.94 -8.07 -21.67
CA SER A 690 -35.72 -9.49 -21.33
C SER A 690 -35.16 -9.75 -19.92
N LEU A 691 -34.95 -8.70 -19.11
CA LEU A 691 -34.47 -8.86 -17.73
C LEU A 691 -35.50 -9.61 -16.87
N LEU A 692 -35.01 -10.58 -16.10
CA LEU A 692 -35.76 -11.24 -15.03
C LEU A 692 -36.10 -10.23 -13.93
N GLU A 693 -37.13 -10.52 -13.13
CA GLU A 693 -37.65 -9.61 -12.10
C GLU A 693 -36.56 -9.13 -11.13
N HIS A 694 -35.79 -10.03 -10.53
CA HIS A 694 -34.71 -9.69 -9.61
C HIS A 694 -33.57 -8.88 -10.27
N GLN A 695 -33.35 -9.06 -11.58
CA GLN A 695 -32.35 -8.30 -12.33
C GLN A 695 -32.87 -6.88 -12.60
N ARG A 696 -34.14 -6.76 -12.97
CA ARG A 696 -34.84 -5.48 -13.18
C ARG A 696 -34.85 -4.69 -11.89
N GLU A 697 -35.21 -5.33 -10.77
CA GLU A 697 -35.16 -4.74 -9.44
C GLU A 697 -33.74 -4.25 -9.08
N ALA A 698 -32.69 -5.01 -9.43
CA ALA A 698 -31.32 -4.60 -9.14
C ALA A 698 -30.90 -3.36 -9.95
N VAL A 699 -31.24 -3.34 -11.25
CA VAL A 699 -31.02 -2.18 -12.12
C VAL A 699 -31.78 -0.96 -11.62
N ASP A 700 -33.05 -1.14 -11.24
CA ASP A 700 -33.91 -0.05 -10.77
C ASP A 700 -33.45 0.49 -9.42
N ARG A 701 -32.99 -0.37 -8.50
CA ARG A 701 -32.36 0.06 -7.24
C ARG A 701 -31.07 0.86 -7.47
N MET A 702 -30.22 0.45 -8.41
CA MET A 702 -29.01 1.23 -8.76
C MET A 702 -29.38 2.61 -9.33
N HIS A 703 -30.34 2.68 -10.27
CA HIS A 703 -30.81 3.97 -10.79
C HIS A 703 -31.56 4.83 -9.77
N GLN A 704 -32.29 4.22 -8.85
CA GLN A 704 -32.92 4.95 -7.76
C GLN A 704 -31.86 5.61 -6.88
N ARG A 705 -30.81 4.86 -6.51
CA ARG A 705 -29.67 5.42 -5.76
C ARG A 705 -28.99 6.57 -6.50
N ASP A 706 -28.85 6.51 -7.82
CA ASP A 706 -28.28 7.61 -8.62
C ASP A 706 -29.10 8.90 -8.58
N ARG A 707 -30.42 8.77 -8.49
CA ARG A 707 -31.34 9.93 -8.41
C ARG A 707 -31.35 10.55 -7.03
N GLU A 708 -31.21 9.74 -6.00
CA GLU A 708 -31.35 10.15 -4.60
C GLU A 708 -30.02 10.54 -3.94
N MET A 709 -28.88 10.05 -4.45
CA MET A 709 -27.57 10.23 -3.84
C MET A 709 -26.46 10.45 -4.87
N LYS A 710 -25.47 11.28 -4.52
CA LYS A 710 -24.24 11.44 -5.32
C LYS A 710 -23.30 10.26 -5.05
N CYS A 711 -23.42 9.17 -5.80
CA CYS A 711 -22.53 8.01 -5.68
C CYS A 711 -21.60 7.83 -6.90
N GLY A 712 -20.32 7.54 -6.67
CA GLY A 712 -19.34 7.29 -7.73
C GLY A 712 -19.51 5.93 -8.42
N GLY A 713 -20.21 5.00 -7.79
CA GLY A 713 -20.48 3.67 -8.34
C GLY A 713 -21.34 2.81 -7.43
N HIS A 714 -21.55 1.56 -7.85
CA HIS A 714 -22.35 0.59 -7.12
C HIS A 714 -21.56 -0.65 -6.77
N PHE A 715 -21.91 -1.23 -5.62
CA PHE A 715 -21.46 -2.56 -5.23
C PHE A 715 -22.63 -3.54 -5.43
N LEU A 716 -22.51 -4.43 -6.41
CA LEU A 716 -23.54 -5.38 -6.81
C LEU A 716 -23.19 -6.78 -6.27
N ILE A 717 -24.02 -7.29 -5.37
CA ILE A 717 -23.93 -8.65 -4.85
C ILE A 717 -25.05 -9.46 -5.45
N MET A 718 -24.71 -10.48 -6.22
CA MET A 718 -25.70 -11.49 -6.63
C MET A 718 -25.05 -12.86 -6.63
N ASP A 719 -25.81 -13.86 -6.23
CA ASP A 719 -25.32 -15.25 -6.21
C ASP A 719 -24.83 -15.71 -7.60
N THR A 720 -24.02 -16.77 -7.57
CA THR A 720 -23.44 -17.33 -8.79
C THR A 720 -24.57 -17.83 -9.71
N GLY A 721 -24.56 -17.36 -10.96
CA GLY A 721 -25.56 -17.76 -11.96
C GLY A 721 -26.85 -16.92 -12.00
N LEU A 722 -27.02 -15.89 -11.15
CA LEU A 722 -28.19 -15.01 -11.19
C LEU A 722 -28.16 -13.92 -12.30
N GLY A 723 -27.11 -13.91 -13.13
CA GLY A 723 -26.99 -13.00 -14.28
C GLY A 723 -26.35 -11.64 -13.99
N LYS A 724 -25.37 -11.57 -13.07
CA LYS A 724 -24.59 -10.34 -12.79
C LYS A 724 -24.15 -9.58 -14.04
N THR A 725 -23.60 -10.31 -15.02
CA THR A 725 -23.11 -9.75 -16.28
C THR A 725 -24.17 -8.94 -17.02
N VAL A 726 -25.38 -9.48 -17.20
CA VAL A 726 -26.45 -8.75 -17.92
C VAL A 726 -27.00 -7.60 -17.06
N THR A 727 -27.12 -7.79 -15.74
CA THR A 727 -27.57 -6.74 -14.82
C THR A 727 -26.67 -5.51 -14.90
N SER A 728 -25.35 -5.68 -14.77
CA SER A 728 -24.39 -4.56 -14.83
C SER A 728 -24.31 -3.93 -16.22
N LEU A 729 -24.39 -4.74 -17.28
CA LEU A 729 -24.37 -4.25 -18.66
C LEU A 729 -25.61 -3.40 -19.00
N VAL A 730 -26.81 -3.87 -18.62
CA VAL A 730 -28.06 -3.12 -18.86
C VAL A 730 -28.11 -1.86 -17.99
N TYR A 731 -27.66 -1.92 -16.75
CA TYR A 731 -27.50 -0.72 -15.92
C TYR A 731 -26.55 0.30 -16.57
N ALA A 732 -25.37 -0.14 -17.00
CA ALA A 732 -24.40 0.71 -17.66
C ALA A 732 -25.00 1.37 -18.91
N TYR A 733 -25.64 0.59 -19.79
CA TYR A 733 -26.30 1.10 -20.99
C TYR A 733 -27.39 2.13 -20.67
N ARG A 734 -28.32 1.82 -19.73
CA ARG A 734 -29.37 2.77 -19.33
C ARG A 734 -28.81 4.05 -18.72
N TRP A 735 -27.76 3.95 -17.91
CA TRP A 735 -27.09 5.10 -17.32
C TRP A 735 -26.42 5.96 -18.39
N LEU A 736 -25.76 5.33 -19.38
CA LEU A 736 -25.16 6.02 -20.52
C LEU A 736 -26.21 6.75 -21.36
N CYS A 737 -27.33 6.12 -21.70
CA CYS A 737 -28.38 6.78 -22.51
C CYS A 737 -29.06 7.94 -21.77
N ARG A 738 -29.23 7.86 -20.44
CA ARG A 738 -29.95 8.87 -19.65
C ARG A 738 -29.08 10.01 -19.14
N THR A 739 -27.86 9.70 -18.71
CA THR A 739 -27.04 10.60 -17.89
C THR A 739 -25.62 10.74 -18.43
N GLY A 740 -24.95 9.61 -18.70
CA GLY A 740 -23.52 9.59 -19.00
C GLY A 740 -23.11 9.85 -20.45
N GLY A 741 -24.06 9.83 -21.39
CA GLY A 741 -23.80 9.72 -22.83
C GLY A 741 -23.02 10.88 -23.44
N LYS A 742 -22.95 12.03 -22.77
CA LYS A 742 -22.16 13.19 -23.21
C LYS A 742 -20.67 13.09 -22.86
N ALA A 743 -20.32 12.42 -21.76
CA ALA A 743 -18.97 12.40 -21.21
C ALA A 743 -18.27 11.03 -21.36
N VAL A 744 -19.03 9.95 -21.49
CA VAL A 744 -18.50 8.59 -21.54
C VAL A 744 -18.61 8.00 -22.94
N ARG A 745 -17.48 7.60 -23.50
CA ARG A 745 -17.38 7.01 -24.85
C ARG A 745 -17.10 5.52 -24.83
N ARG A 746 -16.77 4.93 -23.68
CA ARG A 746 -16.28 3.55 -23.59
C ARG A 746 -16.84 2.83 -22.38
N ILE A 747 -16.99 1.52 -22.49
CA ILE A 747 -17.15 0.63 -21.33
C ILE A 747 -15.85 -0.14 -21.16
N LEU A 748 -15.24 -0.11 -19.99
CA LEU A 748 -14.08 -0.94 -19.63
C LEU A 748 -14.53 -2.03 -18.68
N TRP A 749 -14.39 -3.28 -19.10
CA TRP A 749 -14.74 -4.45 -18.31
C TRP A 749 -13.48 -5.14 -17.80
N VAL A 750 -13.23 -5.07 -16.50
CA VAL A 750 -12.13 -5.72 -15.82
C VAL A 750 -12.60 -7.08 -15.29
N THR A 751 -11.96 -8.17 -15.71
CA THR A 751 -12.34 -9.53 -15.28
C THR A 751 -11.09 -10.43 -15.07
N PRO A 752 -11.17 -11.49 -14.24
CA PRO A 752 -10.08 -12.46 -14.08
C PRO A 752 -9.65 -13.14 -15.40
N ALA A 753 -8.41 -13.67 -15.46
CA ALA A 753 -7.88 -14.28 -16.70
C ALA A 753 -8.77 -15.40 -17.25
N GLY A 754 -9.26 -16.27 -16.35
CA GLY A 754 -10.03 -17.46 -16.71
C GLY A 754 -11.46 -17.19 -17.19
N THR A 755 -11.94 -15.94 -17.11
CA THR A 755 -13.32 -15.56 -17.47
C THR A 755 -13.40 -14.74 -18.75
N VAL A 756 -12.28 -14.21 -19.27
CA VAL A 756 -12.24 -13.32 -20.45
C VAL A 756 -12.95 -13.95 -21.66
N GLU A 757 -12.56 -15.16 -22.06
CA GLU A 757 -13.13 -15.81 -23.27
C GLU A 757 -14.64 -16.04 -23.15
N ASN A 758 -15.08 -16.54 -21.99
CA ASN A 758 -16.49 -16.78 -21.72
C ASN A 758 -17.31 -15.50 -21.66
N LEU A 759 -16.76 -14.43 -21.07
CA LEU A 759 -17.40 -13.13 -21.05
C LEU A 759 -17.54 -12.56 -22.47
N VAL A 760 -16.47 -12.59 -23.27
CA VAL A 760 -16.50 -12.12 -24.66
C VAL A 760 -17.51 -12.91 -25.48
N LYS A 761 -17.55 -14.24 -25.31
CA LYS A 761 -18.55 -15.11 -25.94
C LYS A 761 -19.97 -14.68 -25.56
N GLN A 762 -20.24 -14.46 -24.27
CA GLN A 762 -21.56 -14.00 -23.81
C GLN A 762 -21.92 -12.63 -24.37
N LEU A 763 -21.01 -11.66 -24.32
CA LEU A 763 -21.25 -10.31 -24.83
C LEU A 763 -21.54 -10.33 -26.34
N CYS A 764 -20.71 -10.98 -27.14
CA CYS A 764 -20.87 -11.01 -28.60
C CYS A 764 -22.03 -11.89 -29.08
N GLN A 765 -22.17 -13.10 -28.54
CA GLN A 765 -23.08 -14.12 -29.09
C GLN A 765 -24.45 -14.11 -28.41
N THR A 766 -24.53 -13.81 -27.11
CA THR A 766 -25.81 -13.83 -26.37
C THR A 766 -26.47 -12.45 -26.36
N TRP A 767 -25.68 -11.40 -26.16
CA TRP A 767 -26.19 -10.03 -25.99
C TRP A 767 -25.92 -9.13 -27.19
N HIS A 768 -25.25 -9.65 -28.22
CA HIS A 768 -24.92 -8.93 -29.46
C HIS A 768 -24.24 -7.58 -29.23
N CYS A 769 -23.41 -7.50 -28.18
CA CYS A 769 -22.71 -6.28 -27.79
C CYS A 769 -21.36 -6.16 -28.52
N PRO A 770 -21.02 -4.97 -29.04
CA PRO A 770 -19.73 -4.73 -29.67
C PRO A 770 -18.63 -4.84 -28.62
N THR A 771 -17.75 -5.83 -28.77
CA THR A 771 -16.73 -6.17 -27.78
C THR A 771 -15.34 -6.09 -28.37
N HIS A 772 -14.40 -5.53 -27.61
CA HIS A 772 -12.99 -5.44 -27.94
C HIS A 772 -12.16 -6.04 -26.81
N VAL A 773 -11.34 -7.05 -27.10
CA VAL A 773 -10.42 -7.62 -26.11
C VAL A 773 -9.13 -6.80 -26.12
N VAL A 774 -8.82 -6.15 -24.99
CA VAL A 774 -7.63 -5.31 -24.87
C VAL A 774 -6.38 -6.22 -24.89
N PRO A 775 -5.48 -6.05 -25.87
CA PRO A 775 -4.30 -6.91 -26.00
C PRO A 775 -3.35 -6.73 -24.81
N ARG A 776 -2.67 -7.81 -24.40
CA ARG A 776 -1.66 -7.74 -23.33
C ARG A 776 -0.43 -6.98 -23.80
N ILE A 777 -0.05 -5.95 -23.04
CA ILE A 777 1.24 -5.28 -23.16
C ILE A 777 2.29 -6.26 -22.65
N SER A 778 3.06 -6.87 -23.55
CA SER A 778 4.14 -7.75 -23.12
C SER A 778 5.19 -6.92 -22.40
N SER A 779 5.54 -7.28 -21.17
CA SER A 779 6.68 -6.68 -20.45
C SER A 779 8.03 -7.12 -21.03
N ALA A 780 8.04 -8.08 -21.97
CA ALA A 780 9.26 -8.73 -22.49
C ALA A 780 9.79 -8.11 -23.80
N LYS A 781 8.95 -7.57 -24.67
CA LYS A 781 9.43 -6.79 -25.82
C LYS A 781 9.50 -5.33 -25.41
N LYS A 782 10.69 -4.86 -25.03
CA LYS A 782 10.96 -3.42 -25.04
C LYS A 782 10.58 -2.92 -26.44
N PRO A 783 9.65 -1.97 -26.58
CA PRO A 783 9.45 -1.34 -27.88
C PRO A 783 10.80 -0.85 -28.41
N LYS A 784 11.00 -0.90 -29.72
CA LYS A 784 12.15 -0.22 -30.34
C LYS A 784 12.10 1.24 -29.87
N ALA A 785 13.25 1.81 -29.50
CA ALA A 785 13.31 3.20 -29.05
C ALA A 785 12.66 4.10 -30.12
N GLY A 786 11.53 4.74 -29.79
CA GLY A 786 10.75 5.56 -30.71
C GLY A 786 9.32 5.07 -31.03
N GLU A 787 9.01 3.78 -30.87
CA GLU A 787 7.66 3.23 -31.10
C GLU A 787 6.93 3.06 -29.75
N GLY A 788 6.19 4.09 -29.32
CA GLY A 788 5.32 3.95 -28.15
C GLY A 788 4.24 2.90 -28.39
N PHE A 789 4.17 1.85 -27.57
CA PHE A 789 2.95 1.03 -27.51
C PHE A 789 1.87 1.86 -26.80
N GLU A 790 0.95 2.42 -27.59
CA GLU A 790 -0.21 3.13 -27.07
C GLU A 790 -1.34 2.11 -26.81
N LEU A 791 -1.76 1.98 -25.55
CA LEU A 791 -2.94 1.19 -25.23
C LEU A 791 -4.15 1.99 -25.68
N VAL A 792 -4.88 1.53 -26.69
CA VAL A 792 -6.06 2.22 -27.21
C VAL A 792 -7.32 1.40 -26.89
N LEU A 793 -8.23 1.99 -26.12
CA LEU A 793 -9.59 1.48 -25.94
C LEU A 793 -10.45 1.97 -27.12
N LYS A 794 -11.34 1.11 -27.61
CA LYS A 794 -12.24 1.45 -28.72
C LYS A 794 -13.50 2.17 -28.21
N ASP A 795 -13.84 3.27 -28.88
CA ASP A 795 -15.06 4.04 -28.63
C ASP A 795 -16.30 3.21 -28.95
N PHE A 796 -17.36 3.40 -28.18
CA PHE A 796 -18.66 2.72 -28.29
C PHE A 796 -18.56 1.18 -28.27
N MET A 797 -17.56 0.63 -27.58
CA MET A 797 -17.39 -0.81 -27.38
C MET A 797 -17.22 -1.17 -25.91
N VAL A 798 -17.52 -2.44 -25.58
CA VAL A 798 -17.10 -3.07 -24.32
C VAL A 798 -15.66 -3.53 -24.47
N ASN A 799 -14.73 -2.82 -23.84
CA ASN A 799 -13.31 -3.11 -23.81
C ASN A 799 -13.03 -4.08 -22.66
N VAL A 800 -12.78 -5.35 -22.95
CA VAL A 800 -12.52 -6.38 -21.93
C VAL A 800 -11.02 -6.45 -21.65
N ILE A 801 -10.63 -6.23 -20.39
CA ILE A 801 -9.25 -6.29 -19.92
C ILE A 801 -9.09 -7.29 -18.78
N HIS A 802 -7.98 -8.02 -18.82
CA HIS A 802 -7.58 -8.90 -17.72
C HIS A 802 -7.17 -8.09 -16.48
N ALA A 803 -7.65 -8.46 -15.30
CA ALA A 803 -7.36 -7.75 -14.04
C ALA A 803 -5.85 -7.59 -13.73
N ASP A 804 -4.99 -8.61 -13.91
CA ASP A 804 -3.54 -8.39 -13.67
C ASP A 804 -2.88 -7.47 -14.69
N HIS A 805 -3.50 -7.27 -15.85
CA HIS A 805 -2.98 -6.39 -16.88
C HIS A 805 -3.09 -4.90 -16.47
N LEU A 806 -3.97 -4.58 -15.51
CA LEU A 806 -4.13 -3.22 -14.99
C LEU A 806 -2.83 -2.62 -14.45
N ARG A 807 -1.98 -3.44 -13.80
CA ARG A 807 -0.72 -2.96 -13.18
C ARG A 807 0.28 -2.37 -14.18
N THR A 808 0.20 -2.77 -15.44
CA THR A 808 1.06 -2.26 -16.53
C THR A 808 0.31 -1.30 -17.43
N ALA A 809 -1.00 -1.52 -17.63
CA ALA A 809 -1.82 -0.68 -18.49
C ALA A 809 -2.05 0.72 -17.92
N ILE A 810 -2.10 0.86 -16.59
CA ILE A 810 -2.38 2.12 -15.91
C ILE A 810 -1.40 3.25 -16.31
N ASP A 811 -0.11 2.93 -16.46
CA ASP A 811 0.95 3.87 -16.84
C ASP A 811 1.16 3.98 -18.37
N LYS A 812 0.29 3.32 -19.16
CA LYS A 812 0.37 3.24 -20.62
C LYS A 812 -0.83 3.89 -21.32
N GLY A 813 -1.44 4.89 -20.69
CA GLY A 813 -2.57 5.63 -21.25
C GLY A 813 -3.95 5.21 -20.72
N LEU A 814 -4.04 4.16 -19.90
CA LEU A 814 -5.33 3.67 -19.40
C LEU A 814 -5.96 4.65 -18.40
N ALA A 815 -5.15 5.32 -17.57
CA ALA A 815 -5.65 6.28 -16.57
C ALA A 815 -6.34 7.47 -17.24
N GLU A 816 -5.77 7.99 -18.33
CA GLU A 816 -6.33 9.07 -19.12
C GLU A 816 -7.66 8.66 -19.77
N GLN A 817 -7.72 7.45 -20.34
CA GLN A 817 -8.93 6.93 -20.96
C GLN A 817 -10.03 6.57 -19.95
N ALA A 818 -9.68 6.25 -18.71
CA ALA A 818 -10.63 5.95 -17.65
C ALA A 818 -11.62 7.09 -17.39
N THR A 819 -11.17 8.33 -17.57
CA THR A 819 -11.96 9.56 -17.35
C THR A 819 -13.17 9.72 -18.27
N SER A 820 -13.16 9.02 -19.42
CA SER A 820 -14.26 8.95 -20.37
C SER A 820 -14.80 7.53 -20.53
N SER A 821 -14.60 6.69 -19.50
CA SER A 821 -15.01 5.28 -19.48
C SER A 821 -15.96 4.98 -18.32
N PHE A 822 -17.00 4.18 -18.57
CA PHE A 822 -17.75 3.48 -17.53
C PHE A 822 -17.01 2.18 -17.21
N ILE A 823 -16.79 1.87 -15.93
CA ILE A 823 -15.95 0.71 -15.57
C ILE A 823 -16.75 -0.36 -14.82
N ILE A 824 -16.61 -1.62 -15.24
CA ILE A 824 -17.20 -2.78 -14.56
C ILE A 824 -16.06 -3.63 -14.02
N PHE A 825 -16.02 -3.81 -12.70
CA PHE A 825 -15.08 -4.69 -12.00
C PHE A 825 -15.78 -5.99 -11.64
N ASP A 826 -15.50 -7.02 -12.43
CA ASP A 826 -16.00 -8.36 -12.23
C ASP A 826 -15.16 -9.12 -11.20
N GLU A 827 -15.83 -9.92 -10.37
CA GLU A 827 -15.23 -10.67 -9.26
C GLU A 827 -14.29 -9.80 -8.40
N VAL A 828 -14.80 -8.65 -7.96
CA VAL A 828 -14.02 -7.62 -7.23
C VAL A 828 -13.37 -8.15 -5.95
N ASP A 829 -13.83 -9.27 -5.41
CA ASP A 829 -13.24 -9.95 -4.26
C ASP A 829 -11.81 -10.46 -4.51
N GLU A 830 -11.37 -10.60 -5.77
CA GLU A 830 -9.96 -10.80 -6.10
C GLU A 830 -9.12 -9.53 -5.99
N MET A 831 -9.76 -8.37 -5.98
CA MET A 831 -9.13 -7.04 -5.95
C MET A 831 -9.22 -6.38 -4.56
N TYR A 832 -9.36 -7.17 -3.51
CA TYR A 832 -9.36 -6.70 -2.11
C TYR A 832 -7.98 -6.60 -1.47
N ALA A 833 -7.04 -7.46 -1.89
CA ALA A 833 -5.71 -7.50 -1.29
C ALA A 833 -4.88 -6.25 -1.66
N PRO A 834 -4.04 -5.72 -0.75
CA PRO A 834 -3.15 -4.59 -1.06
C PRO A 834 -2.10 -5.03 -2.07
N THR A 835 -2.39 -4.84 -3.35
CA THR A 835 -1.57 -5.26 -4.49
C THR A 835 -1.54 -4.14 -5.52
N LEU A 836 -0.55 -4.14 -6.42
CA LEU A 836 -0.50 -3.20 -7.54
C LEU A 836 -1.75 -3.28 -8.43
N ARG A 837 -2.29 -4.49 -8.63
CA ARG A 837 -3.56 -4.71 -9.33
C ARG A 837 -4.71 -3.95 -8.65
N THR A 838 -4.87 -4.13 -7.35
CA THR A 838 -5.90 -3.44 -6.58
C THR A 838 -5.68 -1.94 -6.57
N SER A 839 -4.44 -1.47 -6.43
CA SER A 839 -4.13 -0.04 -6.48
C SER A 839 -4.49 0.57 -7.84
N ALA A 840 -4.23 -0.14 -8.95
CA ALA A 840 -4.62 0.29 -10.28
C ALA A 840 -6.15 0.28 -10.46
N ALA A 841 -6.83 -0.78 -10.05
CA ALA A 841 -8.30 -0.87 -10.10
C ALA A 841 -8.97 0.26 -9.31
N ARG A 842 -8.50 0.52 -8.09
CA ARG A 842 -8.97 1.62 -7.24
C ARG A 842 -8.74 2.99 -7.88
N ARG A 843 -7.57 3.21 -8.48
CA ARG A 843 -7.31 4.45 -9.24
C ARG A 843 -8.30 4.61 -10.39
N LEU A 844 -8.62 3.54 -11.10
CA LEU A 844 -9.61 3.57 -12.17
C LEU A 844 -11.02 3.91 -11.65
N CYS A 845 -11.48 3.33 -10.54
CA CYS A 845 -12.76 3.67 -9.90
C CYS A 845 -12.87 5.16 -9.58
N GLN A 846 -11.76 5.75 -9.15
CA GLN A 846 -11.70 7.15 -8.74
C GLN A 846 -11.63 8.12 -9.92
N LEU A 847 -11.09 7.70 -11.06
CA LEU A 847 -10.97 8.50 -12.27
C LEU A 847 -12.21 8.42 -13.17
N CYS A 848 -12.92 7.28 -13.16
CA CYS A 848 -14.07 7.11 -14.03
C CYS A 848 -15.31 7.88 -13.54
N PRO A 849 -16.18 8.36 -14.45
CA PRO A 849 -17.44 9.00 -14.08
C PRO A 849 -18.40 8.07 -13.31
N LYS A 850 -18.36 6.76 -13.60
CA LYS A 850 -19.21 5.77 -12.96
C LYS A 850 -18.60 4.36 -13.04
N PHE A 851 -18.80 3.57 -11.99
CA PHE A 851 -18.42 2.16 -12.00
C PHE A 851 -19.43 1.21 -11.34
N VAL A 852 -19.29 -0.08 -11.64
CA VAL A 852 -19.94 -1.17 -10.90
C VAL A 852 -18.88 -2.17 -10.45
N ALA A 853 -18.81 -2.42 -9.14
CA ALA A 853 -18.03 -3.49 -8.55
C ALA A 853 -18.96 -4.65 -8.24
N GLN A 854 -18.75 -5.82 -8.82
CA GLN A 854 -19.65 -6.96 -8.69
C GLN A 854 -18.95 -8.22 -8.16
N THR A 855 -19.65 -8.99 -7.33
CA THR A 855 -19.19 -10.29 -6.82
C THR A 855 -20.36 -11.14 -6.32
N ALA A 856 -20.16 -12.45 -6.19
CA ALA A 856 -21.06 -13.32 -5.42
C ALA A 856 -20.69 -13.39 -3.93
N THR A 857 -19.44 -13.07 -3.60
CA THR A 857 -18.86 -13.34 -2.27
C THR A 857 -18.20 -12.06 -1.74
N PRO A 858 -18.97 -11.15 -1.14
CA PRO A 858 -18.49 -9.83 -0.75
C PRO A 858 -17.41 -9.85 0.35
N MET A 859 -17.29 -10.95 1.11
CA MET A 859 -16.26 -11.10 2.15
C MET A 859 -15.40 -12.35 1.95
N ARG A 860 -14.07 -12.19 2.06
CA ARG A 860 -13.11 -13.32 2.03
C ARG A 860 -12.43 -13.58 3.39
N LYS A 861 -11.82 -12.57 4.03
CA LYS A 861 -11.01 -12.75 5.27
C LYS A 861 -10.97 -11.56 6.22
N ASN A 862 -10.95 -10.31 5.73
CA ASN A 862 -10.79 -9.12 6.56
C ASN A 862 -11.70 -7.99 6.06
N GLU A 863 -12.51 -7.43 6.95
CA GLU A 863 -13.42 -6.30 6.71
C GLU A 863 -12.65 -5.08 6.19
N SER A 864 -11.39 -4.90 6.61
CA SER A 864 -10.59 -3.74 6.25
C SER A 864 -10.32 -3.59 4.76
N GLN A 865 -10.42 -4.70 3.99
CA GLN A 865 -10.19 -4.69 2.56
C GLN A 865 -11.44 -4.31 1.76
N LEU A 866 -12.63 -4.61 2.30
CA LEU A 866 -13.90 -4.22 1.72
C LEU A 866 -14.20 -2.74 1.98
N LEU A 867 -13.77 -2.21 3.13
CA LEU A 867 -13.90 -0.80 3.52
C LEU A 867 -13.55 0.16 2.39
N ALA A 868 -12.39 -0.03 1.76
CA ALA A 868 -11.95 0.85 0.69
C ALA A 868 -12.98 0.87 -0.45
N TRP A 869 -13.39 -0.31 -0.94
CA TRP A 869 -14.36 -0.44 -2.03
C TRP A 869 -15.72 0.18 -1.69
N LEU A 870 -16.21 -0.04 -0.48
CA LEU A 870 -17.42 0.61 0.02
C LEU A 870 -17.29 2.14 0.01
N ALA A 871 -16.15 2.66 0.44
CA ALA A 871 -15.89 4.10 0.49
C ALA A 871 -15.95 4.77 -0.89
N ASP A 872 -15.65 4.06 -1.98
CA ASP A 872 -15.80 4.60 -3.35
C ASP A 872 -17.26 4.59 -3.85
N THR A 873 -18.14 3.82 -3.20
CA THR A 873 -19.59 3.75 -3.52
C THR A 873 -20.45 4.65 -2.64
N CYS A 874 -19.87 5.20 -1.57
CA CYS A 874 -20.53 6.06 -0.60
C CYS A 874 -20.05 7.50 -0.73
N SER A 875 -20.96 8.43 -0.47
CA SER A 875 -20.74 9.87 -0.41
C SER A 875 -20.28 10.34 0.97
N PHE A 876 -20.36 9.49 2.00
CA PHE A 876 -19.94 9.79 3.37
C PHE A 876 -18.66 9.02 3.76
N PRO A 877 -17.93 9.49 4.79
CA PRO A 877 -16.75 8.81 5.34
C PRO A 877 -17.07 7.37 5.77
N VAL A 878 -16.34 6.38 5.24
CA VAL A 878 -16.46 4.97 5.66
C VAL A 878 -15.27 4.55 6.51
N ASP A 879 -15.52 4.07 7.72
CA ASP A 879 -14.52 3.58 8.67
C ASP A 879 -14.96 2.26 9.34
N THR A 880 -14.16 1.75 10.27
CA THR A 880 -14.44 0.48 10.97
C THR A 880 -15.66 0.51 11.88
N ARG A 881 -16.23 1.69 12.18
CA ARG A 881 -17.41 1.85 13.04
C ARG A 881 -18.70 1.84 12.23
N ASN A 882 -18.67 2.36 11.00
CA ASN A 882 -19.87 2.54 10.18
C ASN A 882 -19.88 1.72 8.88
N TRP A 883 -18.93 0.82 8.67
CA TRP A 883 -18.87 0.03 7.44
C TRP A 883 -20.11 -0.82 7.16
N LEU A 884 -20.82 -1.29 8.20
CA LEU A 884 -22.09 -2.01 8.05
C LEU A 884 -23.19 -1.11 7.47
N VAL A 885 -23.16 0.18 7.77
CA VAL A 885 -24.04 1.18 7.17
C VAL A 885 -23.66 1.39 5.70
N ALA A 886 -22.37 1.46 5.37
CA ALA A 886 -21.95 1.50 3.97
C ALA A 886 -22.36 0.22 3.21
N ALA A 887 -22.24 -0.94 3.86
CA ALA A 887 -22.63 -2.24 3.30
C ALA A 887 -24.14 -2.39 3.10
N SER A 888 -24.99 -1.74 3.91
CA SER A 888 -26.43 -1.72 3.67
C SER A 888 -26.80 -0.95 2.39
N GLY A 889 -25.88 -0.11 1.89
CA GLY A 889 -26.01 0.54 0.59
C GLY A 889 -25.69 -0.35 -0.62
N MET A 890 -25.18 -1.56 -0.40
CA MET A 890 -24.91 -2.51 -1.49
C MET A 890 -26.23 -2.98 -2.12
N VAL A 891 -26.24 -3.18 -3.43
CA VAL A 891 -27.38 -3.79 -4.11
C VAL A 891 -27.19 -5.30 -4.06
N SER A 892 -27.87 -5.96 -3.13
CA SER A 892 -27.82 -7.40 -2.95
C SER A 892 -29.10 -8.06 -3.46
N MET A 893 -28.97 -9.05 -4.35
CA MET A 893 -30.07 -9.92 -4.78
C MET A 893 -29.75 -11.36 -4.48
N GLN A 894 -30.62 -11.97 -3.67
CA GLN A 894 -30.64 -13.40 -3.40
C GLN A 894 -31.97 -13.93 -3.93
N LEU A 895 -31.92 -15.03 -4.66
CA LEU A 895 -33.11 -15.69 -5.18
C LEU A 895 -33.18 -17.09 -4.60
N GLU A 896 -34.33 -17.44 -4.03
CA GLU A 896 -34.60 -18.83 -3.70
C GLU A 896 -34.85 -19.59 -4.99
N LEU A 897 -33.86 -20.38 -5.42
CA LEU A 897 -33.91 -21.09 -6.71
C LEU A 897 -34.94 -22.24 -6.73
N GLY A 898 -35.56 -22.57 -5.59
CA GLY A 898 -36.40 -23.78 -5.45
C GLY A 898 -35.62 -25.10 -5.63
N ILE A 899 -34.28 -25.04 -5.67
CA ILE A 899 -33.40 -26.20 -5.79
C ILE A 899 -32.91 -26.58 -4.40
N ALA A 900 -33.35 -27.74 -3.91
CA ALA A 900 -32.89 -28.31 -2.66
C ALA A 900 -31.41 -28.69 -2.78
N ALA A 901 -30.63 -28.37 -1.75
CA ALA A 901 -29.22 -28.75 -1.63
C ALA A 901 -29.10 -29.83 -0.55
N VAL A 902 -28.76 -31.04 -0.94
CA VAL A 902 -28.55 -32.15 0.00
C VAL A 902 -27.05 -32.32 0.20
N GLU A 903 -26.59 -32.16 1.44
CA GLU A 903 -25.21 -32.40 1.83
C GLU A 903 -25.06 -33.81 2.37
N GLU A 904 -24.10 -34.55 1.83
CA GLU A 904 -23.77 -35.91 2.26
C GLU A 904 -22.29 -35.99 2.58
N GLU A 905 -21.97 -36.72 3.64
CA GLU A 905 -20.60 -36.97 4.08
C GLU A 905 -20.33 -38.47 4.02
N ILE A 906 -19.28 -38.85 3.29
CA ILE A 906 -18.78 -40.23 3.23
C ILE A 906 -17.52 -40.29 4.08
N LEU A 907 -17.65 -40.96 5.22
CA LEU A 907 -16.54 -41.21 6.14
C LEU A 907 -15.79 -42.47 5.72
N VAL A 908 -14.52 -42.32 5.34
CA VAL A 908 -13.60 -43.42 5.06
C VAL A 908 -12.83 -43.74 6.33
N PRO A 909 -12.91 -44.95 6.89
CA PRO A 909 -12.24 -45.26 8.15
C PRO A 909 -10.71 -45.14 7.99
N MET A 910 -10.07 -44.44 8.94
CA MET A 910 -8.62 -44.34 8.97
C MET A 910 -7.99 -45.70 9.33
N VAL A 911 -7.36 -46.34 8.34
CA VAL A 911 -6.64 -47.61 8.51
C VAL A 911 -5.33 -47.43 9.29
N ASP A 912 -4.84 -48.51 9.90
CA ASP A 912 -3.64 -48.47 10.76
C ASP A 912 -2.38 -48.01 10.01
N GLU A 913 -2.25 -48.34 8.73
CA GLU A 913 -1.14 -47.88 7.89
C GLU A 913 -1.14 -46.35 7.77
N VAL A 914 -2.28 -45.73 7.44
CA VAL A 914 -2.43 -44.27 7.39
C VAL A 914 -2.18 -43.65 8.75
N ARG A 915 -2.70 -44.25 9.82
CA ARG A 915 -2.50 -43.78 11.19
C ARG A 915 -1.02 -43.81 11.58
N ALA A 916 -0.30 -44.86 11.21
CA ALA A 916 1.13 -45.01 11.44
C ALA A 916 1.95 -43.98 10.64
N LEU A 917 1.62 -43.77 9.35
CA LEU A 917 2.24 -42.75 8.51
C LEU A 917 1.99 -41.34 9.06
N CYS A 918 0.75 -41.02 9.44
CA CYS A 918 0.40 -39.75 10.08
C CYS A 918 1.14 -39.55 11.40
N ARG A 919 1.23 -40.57 12.27
CA ARG A 919 2.02 -40.53 13.51
C ARG A 919 3.51 -40.31 13.24
N LYS A 920 4.08 -40.94 12.22
CA LYS A 920 5.47 -40.74 11.78
C LYS A 920 5.70 -39.30 11.30
N LEU A 921 4.77 -38.75 10.53
CA LEU A 921 4.81 -37.36 10.04
C LEU A 921 4.58 -36.33 11.17
N LEU A 922 3.84 -36.70 12.22
CA LEU A 922 3.66 -35.92 13.45
C LEU A 922 4.89 -35.95 14.37
N ALA A 923 5.55 -37.11 14.50
CA ALA A 923 6.71 -37.32 15.38
C ALA A 923 8.02 -36.70 14.86
N SER A 924 8.02 -36.10 13.66
CA SER A 924 9.16 -35.39 13.10
C SER A 924 9.56 -34.19 13.98
N LYS A 925 10.73 -34.29 14.65
CA LYS A 925 11.25 -33.33 15.64
C LYS A 925 11.44 -31.88 15.13
N THR A 926 11.47 -31.67 13.82
CA THR A 926 11.78 -30.35 13.23
C THR A 926 10.60 -29.68 12.52
N THR A 927 9.54 -30.41 12.15
CA THR A 927 8.19 -29.85 11.87
C THR A 927 7.16 -30.89 11.46
N VAL A 928 5.92 -30.71 11.92
CA VAL A 928 4.74 -31.46 11.47
C VAL A 928 4.50 -31.24 9.97
N ARG A 929 4.50 -32.32 9.19
CA ARG A 929 4.35 -32.30 7.72
C ARG A 929 2.88 -32.36 7.29
N TRP A 930 2.07 -31.37 7.72
CA TRP A 930 0.62 -31.31 7.47
C TRP A 930 0.19 -31.53 6.01
N LEU A 931 0.92 -30.94 5.05
CA LEU A 931 0.56 -31.05 3.63
C LEU A 931 0.75 -32.49 3.10
N GLU A 932 1.75 -33.19 3.63
CA GLU A 932 1.98 -34.58 3.26
C GLU A 932 1.04 -35.51 3.99
N MET A 933 0.71 -35.24 5.26
CA MET A 933 -0.36 -35.96 5.96
C MET A 933 -1.68 -35.83 5.19
N ALA A 934 -2.02 -34.63 4.73
CA ALA A 934 -3.21 -34.41 3.91
C ALA A 934 -3.16 -35.19 2.58
N ARG A 935 -1.99 -35.32 1.95
CA ARG A 935 -1.80 -36.15 0.74
C ARG A 935 -1.94 -37.64 1.03
N VAL A 936 -1.37 -38.13 2.13
CA VAL A 936 -1.52 -39.52 2.57
C VAL A 936 -3.01 -39.82 2.83
N VAL A 937 -3.70 -38.96 3.58
CA VAL A 937 -5.14 -39.13 3.80
C VAL A 937 -5.92 -39.09 2.48
N GLN A 938 -5.59 -38.13 1.60
CA GLN A 938 -6.21 -38.00 0.28
C GLN A 938 -6.06 -39.28 -0.56
N GLU A 939 -4.85 -39.84 -0.65
CA GLU A 939 -4.57 -41.06 -1.42
C GLU A 939 -5.49 -42.24 -1.05
N TYR A 940 -5.88 -42.33 0.23
CA TYR A 940 -6.77 -43.37 0.73
C TYR A 940 -8.26 -43.02 0.60
N THR A 941 -8.59 -41.74 0.36
CA THR A 941 -9.96 -41.32 0.02
C THR A 941 -10.24 -41.31 -1.49
N ASP A 942 -9.21 -41.31 -2.34
CA ASP A 942 -9.35 -41.21 -3.81
C ASP A 942 -10.23 -42.32 -4.40
N GLN A 943 -10.08 -43.55 -3.90
CA GLN A 943 -10.91 -44.69 -4.33
C GLN A 943 -12.39 -44.48 -3.98
N ALA A 944 -12.67 -44.07 -2.73
CA ALA A 944 -14.02 -43.77 -2.28
C ALA A 944 -14.63 -42.57 -3.04
N MET A 945 -13.81 -41.58 -3.38
CA MET A 945 -14.21 -40.46 -4.24
C MET A 945 -14.59 -40.93 -5.65
N ALA A 946 -13.76 -41.76 -6.29
CA ALA A 946 -14.03 -42.30 -7.61
C ALA A 946 -15.29 -43.17 -7.62
N GLU A 947 -15.45 -44.05 -6.63
CA GLU A 947 -16.65 -44.89 -6.48
C GLU A 947 -17.92 -44.07 -6.26
N ALA A 948 -17.86 -43.05 -5.40
CA ALA A 948 -18.98 -42.13 -5.18
C ALA A 948 -19.35 -41.41 -6.48
N ALA A 949 -18.36 -40.94 -7.25
CA ALA A 949 -18.59 -40.28 -8.54
C ALA A 949 -19.18 -41.23 -9.58
N LEU A 950 -18.70 -42.47 -9.67
CA LEU A 950 -19.22 -43.49 -10.59
C LEU A 950 -20.68 -43.86 -10.25
N ARG A 951 -20.97 -44.10 -8.96
CA ARG A 951 -22.34 -44.40 -8.50
C ARG A 951 -23.28 -43.24 -8.79
N ALA A 952 -22.90 -42.03 -8.41
CA ALA A 952 -23.71 -40.84 -8.62
C ALA A 952 -23.93 -40.54 -10.11
N ALA A 953 -22.90 -40.70 -10.97
CA ALA A 953 -23.01 -40.47 -12.40
C ALA A 953 -23.94 -41.48 -13.08
N LYS A 954 -23.85 -42.78 -12.72
CA LYS A 954 -24.77 -43.82 -13.21
C LYS A 954 -26.21 -43.52 -12.78
N GLN A 955 -26.41 -43.14 -11.51
CA GLN A 955 -27.74 -42.88 -10.99
C GLN A 955 -28.39 -41.64 -11.62
N ASP A 956 -27.64 -40.56 -11.75
CA ASP A 956 -28.11 -39.33 -12.38
C ASP A 956 -28.44 -39.55 -13.87
N ARG A 957 -27.63 -40.35 -14.58
CA ARG A 957 -27.87 -40.69 -15.99
C ARG A 957 -29.08 -41.57 -16.27
N LYS A 958 -29.52 -42.36 -15.30
CA LYS A 958 -30.78 -43.14 -15.43
C LYS A 958 -32.00 -42.24 -15.57
N VAL A 959 -31.96 -41.06 -14.95
CA VAL A 959 -33.08 -40.10 -14.93
C VAL A 959 -32.87 -39.00 -15.97
N HIS A 960 -31.63 -38.60 -16.20
CA HIS A 960 -31.26 -37.53 -17.11
C HIS A 960 -30.15 -38.00 -18.06
N GLU A 961 -30.48 -38.24 -19.34
CA GLU A 961 -29.54 -38.79 -20.33
C GLU A 961 -28.22 -37.97 -20.43
N ASP A 962 -28.30 -36.64 -20.33
CA ASP A 962 -27.15 -35.72 -20.33
C ASP A 962 -26.55 -35.44 -18.94
N GLY A 963 -27.03 -36.18 -17.93
CA GLY A 963 -26.62 -36.11 -16.54
C GLY A 963 -25.21 -36.62 -16.26
N GLY A 964 -24.80 -36.48 -15.01
CA GLY A 964 -23.49 -36.90 -14.53
C GLY A 964 -23.08 -36.25 -13.21
N VAL A 965 -21.78 -36.31 -12.96
CA VAL A 965 -21.13 -35.81 -11.74
C VAL A 965 -20.05 -34.80 -12.06
N LEU A 966 -19.96 -33.75 -11.23
CA LEU A 966 -18.80 -32.86 -11.15
C LEU A 966 -17.87 -33.35 -10.03
N LEU A 967 -16.73 -33.92 -10.40
CA LEU A 967 -15.73 -34.43 -9.47
C LEU A 967 -14.62 -33.38 -9.26
N VAL A 968 -14.44 -32.94 -8.01
CA VAL A 968 -13.50 -31.86 -7.66
C VAL A 968 -12.21 -32.47 -7.10
N ALA A 969 -11.08 -32.18 -7.74
CA ALA A 969 -9.73 -32.59 -7.36
C ALA A 969 -8.97 -31.44 -6.67
N ASP A 970 -7.97 -31.77 -5.85
CA ASP A 970 -7.14 -30.76 -5.16
C ASP A 970 -6.13 -30.08 -6.10
N SER A 971 -5.61 -30.81 -7.09
CA SER A 971 -4.56 -30.37 -8.02
C SER A 971 -4.71 -31.05 -9.38
N LEU A 972 -3.93 -30.61 -10.38
CA LEU A 972 -3.91 -31.24 -11.71
C LEU A 972 -3.44 -32.70 -11.66
N GLN A 973 -2.48 -33.02 -10.80
CA GLN A 973 -1.99 -34.38 -10.59
C GLN A 973 -3.08 -35.27 -9.99
N HIS A 974 -3.79 -34.75 -8.99
CA HIS A 974 -4.91 -35.46 -8.40
C HIS A 974 -6.06 -35.65 -9.41
N ALA A 975 -6.34 -34.64 -10.24
CA ALA A 975 -7.35 -34.75 -11.31
C ALA A 975 -7.00 -35.86 -12.33
N ALA A 976 -5.72 -35.99 -12.70
CA ALA A 976 -5.25 -37.07 -13.57
C ALA A 976 -5.43 -38.45 -12.92
N LYS A 977 -5.10 -38.59 -11.63
CA LYS A 977 -5.30 -39.84 -10.88
C LYS A 977 -6.78 -40.23 -10.80
N LEU A 978 -7.67 -39.30 -10.44
CA LEU A 978 -9.12 -39.58 -10.40
C LEU A 978 -9.67 -39.94 -11.79
N ARG A 979 -9.11 -39.36 -12.85
CA ARG A 979 -9.47 -39.70 -14.23
C ARG A 979 -9.09 -41.14 -14.55
N GLU A 980 -7.90 -41.58 -14.19
CA GLU A 980 -7.45 -42.96 -14.37
C GLU A 980 -8.36 -43.95 -13.65
N LEU A 981 -8.78 -43.62 -12.42
CA LEU A 981 -9.71 -44.46 -11.64
C LEU A 981 -11.13 -44.54 -12.24
N CYS A 982 -11.61 -43.46 -12.87
CA CYS A 982 -12.99 -43.38 -13.37
C CYS A 982 -13.15 -43.77 -14.85
N SER A 983 -12.16 -43.47 -15.69
CA SER A 983 -12.25 -43.58 -17.16
C SER A 983 -12.47 -45.00 -17.72
N PRO A 984 -12.00 -46.09 -17.09
CA PRO A 984 -12.30 -47.45 -17.57
C PRO A 984 -13.78 -47.81 -17.45
N LEU A 985 -14.53 -47.12 -16.57
CA LEU A 985 -15.90 -47.48 -16.20
C LEU A 985 -16.95 -46.52 -16.77
N LEU A 986 -16.60 -45.25 -16.96
CA LEU A 986 -17.47 -44.24 -17.56
C LEU A 986 -16.64 -43.19 -18.32
N PRO A 987 -17.17 -42.59 -19.41
CA PRO A 987 -16.50 -41.51 -20.10
C PRO A 987 -16.24 -40.30 -19.17
N THR A 988 -14.96 -39.96 -19.00
CA THR A 988 -14.51 -38.84 -18.18
C THR A 988 -14.06 -37.65 -19.03
N GLY A 989 -14.41 -36.45 -18.61
CA GLY A 989 -13.96 -35.20 -19.21
C GLY A 989 -13.21 -34.30 -18.22
N ASP A 990 -12.78 -33.12 -18.69
CA ASP A 990 -12.29 -32.00 -17.86
C ASP A 990 -13.10 -30.72 -18.08
N PHE A 991 -12.59 -29.64 -17.51
CA PHE A 991 -13.04 -28.28 -17.75
C PHE A 991 -13.33 -27.93 -19.22
N ALA A 992 -12.47 -28.33 -20.17
CA ALA A 992 -12.70 -27.98 -21.59
C ALA A 992 -13.88 -28.77 -22.17
N SER A 993 -14.03 -30.03 -21.75
CA SER A 993 -15.12 -30.90 -22.20
C SER A 993 -16.51 -30.47 -21.70
N LEU A 994 -16.59 -29.66 -20.63
CA LEU A 994 -17.87 -29.18 -20.08
C LEU A 994 -18.63 -28.30 -21.07
N GLU A 995 -17.91 -27.52 -21.88
CA GLU A 995 -18.48 -26.52 -22.79
C GLU A 995 -18.40 -26.99 -24.26
N ALA A 996 -17.95 -28.23 -24.52
CA ALA A 996 -17.86 -28.82 -25.84
C ALA A 996 -19.25 -29.17 -26.41
N SER A 997 -19.38 -29.21 -27.73
CA SER A 997 -20.64 -29.59 -28.39
C SER A 997 -21.08 -31.02 -28.05
N ASP A 998 -20.13 -31.90 -27.77
CA ASP A 998 -20.33 -33.29 -27.36
C ASP A 998 -20.30 -33.47 -25.83
N ALA A 999 -20.44 -32.41 -25.04
CA ALA A 999 -20.36 -32.44 -23.57
C ALA A 999 -21.26 -33.51 -22.92
N LYS A 1000 -22.39 -33.85 -23.57
CA LYS A 1000 -23.31 -34.91 -23.14
C LYS A 1000 -22.65 -36.29 -23.03
N ARG A 1001 -21.59 -36.57 -23.79
CA ARG A 1001 -20.85 -37.85 -23.77
C ARG A 1001 -20.21 -38.11 -22.41
N PHE A 1002 -19.70 -37.08 -21.73
CA PHE A 1002 -18.94 -37.20 -20.49
C PHE A 1002 -19.84 -37.32 -19.26
N ALA A 1003 -19.78 -38.48 -18.60
CA ALA A 1003 -20.59 -38.79 -17.40
C ALA A 1003 -19.98 -38.20 -16.13
N ILE A 1004 -18.66 -38.12 -16.10
CA ILE A 1004 -17.90 -37.55 -14.98
C ILE A 1004 -17.03 -36.45 -15.55
N VAL A 1005 -17.15 -35.26 -15.00
CA VAL A 1005 -16.28 -34.13 -15.34
C VAL A 1005 -15.39 -33.84 -14.16
N ILE A 1006 -14.08 -33.83 -14.38
CA ILE A 1006 -13.09 -33.60 -13.33
C ILE A 1006 -12.55 -32.18 -13.44
N VAL A 1007 -12.63 -31.42 -12.35
CA VAL A 1007 -12.10 -30.05 -12.24
C VAL A 1007 -11.25 -29.92 -11.00
N THR A 1008 -10.24 -29.04 -11.01
CA THR A 1008 -9.48 -28.73 -9.80
C THR A 1008 -10.24 -27.74 -8.91
N LYS A 1009 -10.01 -27.74 -7.60
CA LYS A 1009 -10.64 -26.81 -6.65
C LYS A 1009 -10.41 -25.33 -6.99
N ASP A 1010 -9.30 -25.02 -7.66
CA ASP A 1010 -8.95 -23.67 -8.14
C ASP A 1010 -9.71 -23.27 -9.43
N LYS A 1011 -10.51 -24.18 -10.00
CA LYS A 1011 -11.39 -23.94 -11.16
C LYS A 1011 -12.83 -23.83 -10.68
N ASP A 1012 -13.08 -22.91 -9.76
CA ASP A 1012 -14.40 -22.53 -9.24
C ASP A 1012 -15.13 -21.50 -10.14
N ARG A 1013 -14.51 -21.12 -11.27
CA ARG A 1013 -14.93 -20.03 -12.17
C ARG A 1013 -14.88 -20.39 -13.65
N GLY A 1014 -15.64 -19.67 -14.47
CA GLY A 1014 -15.52 -19.68 -15.93
C GLY A 1014 -16.26 -20.80 -16.67
N TYR A 1015 -17.35 -21.34 -16.13
CA TYR A 1015 -18.19 -22.31 -16.85
C TYR A 1015 -19.64 -22.29 -16.35
N ASN A 1016 -20.54 -22.66 -17.26
CA ASN A 1016 -21.98 -22.66 -17.06
C ASN A 1016 -22.64 -24.02 -17.29
N SER A 1017 -22.01 -24.89 -18.06
CA SER A 1017 -22.61 -26.15 -18.51
C SER A 1017 -22.70 -27.22 -17.42
N ALA A 1018 -22.09 -26.98 -16.24
CA ALA A 1018 -22.22 -27.87 -15.08
C ALA A 1018 -23.67 -28.01 -14.56
N ARG A 1019 -24.59 -27.11 -14.95
CA ARG A 1019 -26.04 -27.24 -14.67
C ARG A 1019 -26.68 -28.52 -15.23
N ARG A 1020 -26.03 -29.21 -16.19
CA ARG A 1020 -26.52 -30.50 -16.69
C ARG A 1020 -26.29 -31.64 -15.69
N LEU A 1021 -25.37 -31.45 -14.74
CA LEU A 1021 -24.98 -32.44 -13.74
C LEU A 1021 -25.90 -32.31 -12.51
N GLY A 1022 -26.10 -33.42 -11.77
CA GLY A 1022 -26.93 -33.44 -10.57
C GLY A 1022 -26.18 -33.53 -9.26
N VAL A 1023 -24.92 -33.96 -9.31
CA VAL A 1023 -24.14 -34.26 -8.11
C VAL A 1023 -22.74 -33.69 -8.23
N MET A 1024 -22.22 -33.16 -7.13
CA MET A 1024 -20.82 -32.79 -6.95
C MET A 1024 -20.18 -33.70 -5.92
N VAL A 1025 -19.02 -34.28 -6.25
CA VAL A 1025 -18.21 -35.08 -5.33
C VAL A 1025 -16.89 -34.36 -5.10
N THR A 1026 -16.49 -34.18 -3.84
CA THR A 1026 -15.25 -33.49 -3.47
C THR A 1026 -14.58 -34.16 -2.28
N GLY A 1027 -13.26 -34.04 -2.19
CA GLY A 1027 -12.51 -34.37 -0.96
C GLY A 1027 -12.50 -33.20 0.03
N ALA A 1028 -12.04 -33.46 1.25
CA ALA A 1028 -11.83 -32.45 2.29
C ALA A 1028 -10.55 -31.63 2.04
N TYR A 1029 -10.63 -30.64 1.15
CA TYR A 1029 -9.47 -29.82 0.78
C TYR A 1029 -9.33 -28.56 1.62
N ALA A 1030 -8.08 -28.23 1.96
CA ALA A 1030 -7.74 -26.91 2.49
C ALA A 1030 -8.07 -25.83 1.45
N GLY A 1031 -8.92 -24.89 1.83
CA GLY A 1031 -9.43 -23.86 0.91
C GLY A 1031 -10.29 -22.83 1.61
N ASN A 1032 -10.60 -21.75 0.89
CA ASN A 1032 -11.44 -20.68 1.38
C ASN A 1032 -12.94 -21.02 1.19
N ALA A 1033 -13.81 -20.53 2.07
CA ALA A 1033 -15.25 -20.82 2.02
C ALA A 1033 -15.93 -20.21 0.77
N ALA A 1034 -15.45 -19.06 0.30
CA ALA A 1034 -15.98 -18.39 -0.88
C ALA A 1034 -15.82 -19.24 -2.15
N SER A 1035 -14.65 -19.84 -2.38
CA SER A 1035 -14.36 -20.76 -3.48
C SER A 1035 -15.21 -22.01 -3.43
N ARG A 1036 -15.42 -22.58 -2.23
CA ARG A 1036 -16.37 -23.71 -2.07
C ARG A 1036 -17.79 -23.29 -2.44
N HIS A 1037 -18.23 -22.12 -2.01
CA HIS A 1037 -19.55 -21.59 -2.36
C HIS A 1037 -19.67 -21.32 -3.87
N GLN A 1038 -18.67 -20.71 -4.49
CA GLN A 1038 -18.62 -20.48 -5.94
C GLN A 1038 -18.64 -21.79 -6.74
N MET A 1039 -17.89 -22.79 -6.28
CA MET A 1039 -17.87 -24.14 -6.86
C MET A 1039 -19.27 -24.77 -6.78
N ARG A 1040 -19.90 -24.77 -5.59
CA ARG A 1040 -21.28 -25.27 -5.42
C ARG A 1040 -22.29 -24.53 -6.32
N GLY A 1041 -22.12 -23.22 -6.48
CA GLY A 1041 -22.92 -22.39 -7.39
C GLY A 1041 -22.76 -22.72 -8.88
N ARG A 1042 -21.79 -23.55 -9.29
CA ARG A 1042 -21.71 -24.07 -10.67
C ARG A 1042 -22.78 -25.11 -10.95
N LEU A 1043 -23.20 -25.85 -9.92
CA LEU A 1043 -24.22 -26.89 -9.98
C LEU A 1043 -25.61 -26.35 -9.61
N ARG A 1044 -25.70 -25.60 -8.49
CA ARG A 1044 -26.93 -24.97 -8.00
C ARG A 1044 -27.09 -23.56 -8.57
N ARG A 1045 -27.74 -23.44 -9.72
CA ARG A 1045 -27.90 -22.17 -10.46
C ARG A 1045 -29.16 -22.14 -11.32
N LEU A 1046 -29.54 -20.95 -11.79
CA LEU A 1046 -30.62 -20.77 -12.76
C LEU A 1046 -30.42 -21.64 -14.01
N GLY A 1047 -31.49 -22.31 -14.43
CA GLY A 1047 -31.51 -23.25 -15.54
C GLY A 1047 -31.08 -24.68 -15.18
N GLN A 1048 -30.83 -24.98 -13.91
CA GLN A 1048 -30.75 -26.36 -13.43
C GLN A 1048 -32.13 -27.01 -13.56
N LYS A 1049 -32.18 -28.18 -14.20
CA LYS A 1049 -33.43 -28.92 -14.46
C LYS A 1049 -33.87 -29.75 -13.27
N ARG A 1050 -32.96 -30.06 -12.34
CA ARG A 1050 -33.23 -30.87 -11.15
C ARG A 1050 -33.82 -30.02 -10.04
N LYS A 1051 -34.82 -30.58 -9.36
CA LYS A 1051 -35.38 -30.02 -8.11
C LYS A 1051 -34.44 -30.15 -6.92
N GLU A 1052 -33.47 -31.07 -7.01
CA GLU A 1052 -32.49 -31.34 -5.97
C GLU A 1052 -31.10 -31.53 -6.58
N VAL A 1053 -30.07 -31.00 -5.91
CA VAL A 1053 -28.67 -31.28 -6.23
C VAL A 1053 -27.93 -31.76 -4.98
N ARG A 1054 -27.04 -32.74 -5.16
CA ARG A 1054 -26.32 -33.39 -4.06
C ARG A 1054 -24.86 -32.95 -4.01
N PHE A 1055 -24.37 -32.64 -2.81
CA PHE A 1055 -22.98 -32.29 -2.54
C PHE A 1055 -22.38 -33.34 -1.60
N VAL A 1056 -21.60 -34.25 -2.18
CA VAL A 1056 -20.97 -35.38 -1.48
C VAL A 1056 -19.54 -35.00 -1.12
N THR A 1057 -19.24 -34.96 0.17
CA THR A 1057 -17.87 -34.75 0.67
C THR A 1057 -17.30 -36.07 1.16
N VAL A 1058 -16.14 -36.46 0.65
CA VAL A 1058 -15.41 -37.65 1.10
C VAL A 1058 -14.27 -37.21 2.02
N CYS A 1059 -14.27 -37.74 3.24
CA CYS A 1059 -13.29 -37.43 4.27
C CYS A 1059 -12.96 -38.69 5.09
N MET A 1060 -11.87 -38.62 5.87
CA MET A 1060 -11.35 -39.72 6.68
C MET A 1060 -11.15 -39.28 8.12
#